data_AF-M2B3R4-F1
#
_entry.id   AF-M2B3R4-F1
#
_cell.length_a   1.000
_cell.length_b   1.000
_cell.length_c   1.000
_cell.angle_alpha   90.00
_cell.angle_beta   90.00
_cell.angle_gamma   90.00
#
_symmetry.space_group_name_H-M   'P 1'
#
loop_
_entity.id
_entity.type
_entity.pdbx_description
1 polymer ?
#
loop_
_entity_poly.entity_id
_entity_poly.type
_entity_poly.pdbx_seq_one_letter_code
_entity_poly.pdbx_strand_id
1 'polypeptide(L)'
;MKKLLKILTMVAAVLTTAVVFATCKQFRDDPEEFLRYWSSEVAPIDFSINVPVQTSTAGALCIPSATDVKLTIKLRNPRNFTLVMPTSSDNAGKVIYFPGFSTQPTYGGTNYTLVQSADDKLELTYKSSFLKKYEWSSKNIGPEITLMSTDGRKFSKKFNLNLRVNTPPPTPTAVLAQTTGTPAKNVLCLQVPNMDASVTGGKLHKDIAQIVINGTPYPLTVSGGNFVKPSDSHFIGYSDVTQLAGSPAVPSGSWILYYNTDKAINEPYKAYTITLIDEKGLVSQPLNTGTYSPNPPPETITVTQGTTLSGTGTNSNPIIIKGKTSAPEAQIKIENIAGTTVHCTVKDLSDSTSTSYNDNPVIAPLSLGGANEKIYKVEYYTSGTGYTTPASPKTKYYKVLKQHRVTFNANGGAFSGGSSSYSVFVPHNTAVTAPSAPTKEGHTFSGWYTDTAYGTQWDFSTHITSDKTLYAKWTVKTYKVEFMVDSGVGGSLKGTYGTATQTAGTALPDPPQPYFMVNYNSSVSFEAVPNYGWEVDRWSVVPASSSFSGGNPGSTSATLSNITRNMTVMVKFKQKTIVKSTDNEPWKLLKEIVKIADENATITINGTITATNTGAGPTANWGEIIITKNLTIQGTNKFSDILDANSAGLSENAHRIFTVENGKTLTLKNLTLKNGKPLVDISGGAILVRAGCTADLFDCIIESCKTGINGNGGAMSILGTANLTRCTVKKCEAEKNGGGLYVYGYGSKLILDNSIIGGSEAGDGNKAVNGIGGGIFIENSGLFTMNSGEISGNTGKKGGGVGIFGTNSSFEMTGGTIIGNSASYGEGGGVFVNGFFRIKGPVIVTLSTGDDANKAGKNDVYLLKFKVITLIGSLNGSSVVARITPKDYARTTQVLEGSSYVSSQYHKFKVTPKGTQQWYVDNNGKLKNY
;
A
#
# COMPACT_ATOMS: atom_id res chain seq x y z
N MET A 1 -32.16 37.72 -157.84
CA MET A 1 -31.98 36.63 -156.83
C MET A 1 -31.00 36.95 -155.70
N LYS A 2 -29.72 37.33 -155.93
CA LYS A 2 -28.70 37.50 -154.84
C LYS A 2 -29.10 38.37 -153.62
N LYS A 3 -30.01 39.35 -153.75
CA LYS A 3 -30.51 40.15 -152.60
C LYS A 3 -31.44 39.38 -151.65
N LEU A 4 -32.25 38.43 -152.14
CA LEU A 4 -33.21 37.71 -151.31
C LEU A 4 -32.51 36.62 -150.45
N LEU A 5 -31.54 35.93 -151.04
CA LEU A 5 -30.79 34.85 -150.38
C LEU A 5 -30.00 35.33 -149.16
N LYS A 6 -29.44 36.55 -149.18
CA LYS A 6 -28.69 37.13 -148.04
C LYS A 6 -29.57 37.45 -146.82
N ILE A 7 -30.84 37.80 -147.04
CA ILE A 7 -31.75 38.16 -145.95
C ILE A 7 -32.25 36.88 -145.26
N LEU A 8 -32.59 35.84 -146.04
CA LEU A 8 -32.96 34.53 -145.50
C LEU A 8 -31.81 33.82 -144.77
N THR A 9 -30.55 33.93 -145.22
CA THR A 9 -29.42 33.32 -144.49
C THR A 9 -29.10 34.01 -143.16
N MET A 10 -29.28 35.33 -143.03
CA MET A 10 -29.08 36.01 -141.74
C MET A 10 -30.12 35.59 -140.69
N VAL A 11 -31.41 35.53 -141.06
CA VAL A 11 -32.47 35.14 -140.11
C VAL A 11 -32.36 33.66 -139.72
N ALA A 12 -32.03 32.78 -140.68
CA ALA A 12 -31.82 31.36 -140.40
C ALA A 12 -30.57 31.09 -139.53
N ALA A 13 -29.49 31.84 -139.72
CA ALA A 13 -28.27 31.70 -138.90
C ALA A 13 -28.54 32.09 -137.43
N VAL A 14 -29.22 33.20 -137.18
CA VAL A 14 -29.52 33.66 -135.81
C VAL A 14 -30.43 32.66 -135.08
N LEU A 15 -31.51 32.17 -135.71
CA LEU A 15 -32.36 31.15 -135.08
C LEU A 15 -31.65 29.80 -134.87
N THR A 16 -30.80 29.35 -135.80
CA THR A 16 -30.08 28.06 -135.62
C THR A 16 -29.01 28.15 -134.53
N THR A 17 -28.27 29.26 -134.41
CA THR A 17 -27.34 29.43 -133.26
C THR A 17 -28.05 29.39 -131.91
N ALA A 18 -29.22 30.02 -131.76
CA ALA A 18 -29.99 29.98 -130.51
C ALA A 18 -30.44 28.56 -130.11
N VAL A 19 -30.79 27.71 -131.08
CA VAL A 19 -31.25 26.33 -130.83
C VAL A 19 -30.08 25.38 -130.50
N VAL A 20 -28.87 25.63 -131.01
CA VAL A 20 -27.68 24.81 -130.69
C VAL A 20 -27.25 24.99 -129.24
N PHE A 21 -27.31 26.19 -128.67
CA PHE A 21 -27.02 26.40 -127.23
C PHE A 21 -28.05 25.72 -126.31
N ALA A 22 -29.30 25.52 -126.75
CA ALA A 22 -30.34 24.90 -125.94
C ALA A 22 -30.24 23.37 -125.80
N THR A 23 -29.38 22.69 -126.58
CA THR A 23 -29.26 21.23 -126.58
C THR A 23 -27.93 20.70 -126.01
N CYS A 24 -26.88 21.51 -125.98
CA CYS A 24 -25.60 21.15 -125.36
C CYS A 24 -25.63 21.36 -123.83
N LYS A 25 -25.57 20.26 -123.07
CA LYS A 25 -25.72 20.27 -121.60
C LYS A 25 -24.78 21.24 -120.86
N GLN A 26 -23.54 21.41 -121.35
CA GLN A 26 -22.53 22.35 -120.85
C GLN A 26 -22.94 23.84 -120.87
N PHE A 27 -24.01 24.21 -121.58
CA PHE A 27 -24.54 25.58 -121.65
C PHE A 27 -25.92 25.73 -120.97
N ARG A 28 -26.41 24.67 -120.30
CA ARG A 28 -27.65 24.70 -119.49
C ARG A 28 -27.39 24.45 -118.02
N ASP A 29 -26.46 23.55 -117.71
CA ASP A 29 -26.01 23.32 -116.34
C ASP A 29 -25.23 24.55 -115.87
N ASP A 30 -25.31 24.88 -114.58
CA ASP A 30 -24.62 26.04 -114.00
C ASP A 30 -23.11 25.97 -114.33
N PRO A 31 -22.48 27.02 -114.91
CA PRO A 31 -21.06 26.99 -115.24
C PRO A 31 -20.16 26.67 -114.05
N GLU A 32 -20.50 27.10 -112.84
CA GLU A 32 -19.76 26.77 -111.63
C GLU A 32 -19.95 25.30 -111.24
N GLU A 33 -21.17 24.76 -111.35
CA GLU A 33 -21.42 23.35 -111.07
C GLU A 33 -20.71 22.45 -112.10
N PHE A 34 -20.78 22.79 -113.39
CA PHE A 34 -20.08 22.12 -114.47
C PHE A 34 -18.56 22.14 -114.24
N LEU A 35 -17.97 23.32 -114.03
CA LEU A 35 -16.52 23.44 -113.79
C LEU A 35 -16.08 22.70 -112.52
N ARG A 36 -16.82 22.80 -111.42
CA ARG A 36 -16.53 22.07 -110.17
C ARG A 36 -16.73 20.56 -110.31
N TYR A 37 -17.64 20.10 -111.17
CA TYR A 37 -17.80 18.68 -111.49
C TYR A 37 -16.59 18.18 -112.29
N TRP A 38 -16.13 18.91 -113.31
CA TRP A 38 -14.98 18.52 -114.13
C TRP A 38 -13.63 18.69 -113.43
N SER A 39 -13.50 19.62 -112.47
CA SER A 39 -12.28 19.82 -111.67
C SER A 39 -12.17 18.92 -110.43
N SER A 40 -13.19 18.09 -110.13
CA SER A 40 -13.18 17.23 -108.94
C SER A 40 -12.32 15.99 -109.14
N GLU A 41 -11.32 15.78 -108.28
CA GLU A 41 -10.51 14.55 -108.25
C GLU A 41 -11.00 13.54 -107.21
N VAL A 42 -11.01 12.26 -107.58
CA VAL A 42 -11.03 11.15 -106.62
C VAL A 42 -9.61 10.78 -106.24
N ALA A 43 -9.34 10.67 -104.94
CA ALA A 43 -8.05 10.22 -104.42
C ALA A 43 -8.23 9.24 -103.26
N PRO A 44 -7.41 8.20 -103.12
CA PRO A 44 -7.34 7.42 -101.89
C PRO A 44 -6.78 8.30 -100.76
N ILE A 45 -7.35 8.19 -99.57
CA ILE A 45 -6.95 8.97 -98.39
C ILE A 45 -6.60 8.13 -97.18
N ASP A 46 -7.08 6.88 -97.11
CA ASP A 46 -6.85 5.97 -96.00
C ASP A 46 -7.14 4.52 -96.45
N PHE A 47 -6.70 3.52 -95.69
CA PHE A 47 -7.10 2.13 -95.91
C PHE A 47 -7.14 1.32 -94.61
N SER A 48 -7.95 0.26 -94.60
CA SER A 48 -8.00 -0.72 -93.51
C SER A 48 -8.02 -2.15 -94.06
N ILE A 49 -7.53 -3.09 -93.27
CA ILE A 49 -7.52 -4.52 -93.60
C ILE A 49 -8.31 -5.25 -92.51
N ASN A 50 -9.19 -6.17 -92.91
CA ASN A 50 -10.15 -6.84 -92.01
C ASN A 50 -9.55 -7.92 -91.08
N VAL A 51 -8.24 -8.16 -91.20
CA VAL A 51 -7.47 -9.11 -90.38
C VAL A 51 -6.30 -8.37 -89.73
N PRO A 52 -5.77 -8.83 -88.58
CA PRO A 52 -4.56 -8.27 -87.99
C PRO A 52 -3.41 -8.31 -89.00
N VAL A 53 -2.80 -7.15 -89.24
CA VAL A 53 -1.61 -7.00 -90.09
C VAL A 53 -0.40 -6.67 -89.25
N GLN A 54 0.76 -7.14 -89.69
CA GLN A 54 2.04 -6.87 -89.05
C GLN A 54 3.06 -6.44 -90.09
N THR A 55 3.99 -5.57 -89.72
CA THR A 55 5.06 -5.16 -90.62
C THR A 55 6.27 -6.08 -90.44
N SER A 56 6.65 -6.78 -91.51
CA SER A 56 7.90 -7.56 -91.53
C SER A 56 9.13 -6.67 -91.31
N THR A 57 10.24 -7.25 -90.87
CA THR A 57 11.55 -6.56 -90.72
C THR A 57 12.03 -5.86 -91.99
N ALA A 58 11.54 -6.31 -93.16
CA ALA A 58 11.78 -5.69 -94.47
C ALA A 58 10.82 -4.54 -94.83
N GLY A 59 10.00 -4.05 -93.88
CA GLY A 59 9.10 -2.90 -94.06
C GLY A 59 7.83 -3.18 -94.89
N ALA A 60 7.53 -4.44 -95.22
CA ALA A 60 6.30 -4.81 -95.93
C ALA A 60 5.21 -5.24 -94.95
N LEU A 61 3.96 -4.82 -95.18
CA LEU A 61 2.80 -5.31 -94.43
C LEU A 61 2.54 -6.77 -94.80
N CYS A 62 2.32 -7.62 -93.80
CA CYS A 62 2.01 -9.03 -93.98
C CYS A 62 0.56 -9.31 -93.57
N ILE A 63 -0.13 -10.09 -94.40
CA ILE A 63 -1.45 -10.66 -94.12
C ILE A 63 -1.38 -12.19 -93.99
N PRO A 64 -2.21 -12.80 -93.12
CA PRO A 64 -2.35 -14.25 -93.02
C PRO A 64 -3.05 -14.84 -94.26
N SER A 65 -2.81 -16.12 -94.55
CA SER A 65 -3.43 -16.82 -95.68
C SER A 65 -4.62 -17.73 -95.33
N ALA A 66 -4.89 -17.94 -94.04
CA ALA A 66 -5.87 -18.91 -93.57
C ALA A 66 -7.28 -18.68 -94.15
N THR A 67 -7.71 -17.41 -94.21
CA THR A 67 -9.03 -16.94 -94.64
C THR A 67 -8.93 -15.91 -95.76
N ASP A 68 -10.06 -15.57 -96.39
CA ASP A 68 -10.12 -14.45 -97.34
C ASP A 68 -9.83 -13.13 -96.61
N VAL A 69 -9.07 -12.24 -97.26
CA VAL A 69 -8.61 -10.96 -96.68
C VAL A 69 -9.14 -9.79 -97.50
N LYS A 70 -9.87 -8.89 -96.84
CA LYS A 70 -10.46 -7.68 -97.41
C LYS A 70 -9.64 -6.45 -97.02
N LEU A 71 -9.15 -5.74 -98.03
CA LEU A 71 -8.56 -4.41 -97.97
C LEU A 71 -9.63 -3.39 -98.41
N THR A 72 -10.06 -2.54 -97.48
CA THR A 72 -10.98 -1.43 -97.74
C THR A 72 -10.16 -0.16 -97.93
N ILE A 73 -10.31 0.51 -99.08
CA ILE A 73 -9.61 1.75 -99.42
C ILE A 73 -10.63 2.88 -99.34
N LYS A 74 -10.39 3.86 -98.48
CA LYS A 74 -11.21 5.05 -98.35
C LYS A 74 -10.80 6.09 -99.38
N LEU A 75 -11.78 6.63 -100.08
CA LEU A 75 -11.63 7.63 -101.12
C LEU A 75 -12.18 8.98 -100.65
N ARG A 76 -11.48 10.06 -100.98
CA ARG A 76 -12.09 11.39 -101.09
C ARG A 76 -12.78 11.45 -102.45
N ASN A 77 -14.09 11.21 -102.48
CA ASN A 77 -14.91 11.27 -103.69
C ASN A 77 -15.99 12.36 -103.56
N PRO A 78 -15.66 13.65 -103.74
CA PRO A 78 -16.53 14.78 -103.36
C PRO A 78 -17.75 14.96 -104.26
N ARG A 79 -17.89 14.16 -105.33
CA ARG A 79 -18.99 14.19 -106.30
C ARG A 79 -19.58 12.80 -106.57
N ASN A 80 -19.33 11.84 -105.67
CA ASN A 80 -19.87 10.47 -105.72
C ASN A 80 -19.69 9.79 -107.08
N PHE A 81 -18.51 9.94 -107.69
CA PHE A 81 -18.19 9.29 -108.95
C PHE A 81 -18.29 7.76 -108.82
N THR A 82 -19.11 7.16 -109.68
CA THR A 82 -19.07 5.72 -109.92
C THR A 82 -17.78 5.40 -110.67
N LEU A 83 -17.00 4.46 -110.13
CA LEU A 83 -15.69 4.08 -110.66
C LEU A 83 -15.78 2.80 -111.49
N VAL A 84 -14.92 2.69 -112.49
CA VAL A 84 -14.80 1.49 -113.34
C VAL A 84 -14.26 0.34 -112.52
N MET A 85 -15.13 -0.62 -112.16
CA MET A 85 -14.74 -1.87 -111.53
C MET A 85 -14.49 -2.97 -112.59
N PRO A 86 -13.58 -3.92 -112.34
CA PRO A 86 -13.37 -5.03 -113.27
C PRO A 86 -14.60 -5.94 -113.40
N THR A 87 -14.83 -6.44 -114.61
CA THR A 87 -15.90 -7.41 -114.93
C THR A 87 -15.35 -8.76 -115.41
N SER A 88 -14.09 -8.80 -115.84
CA SER A 88 -13.34 -9.99 -116.25
C SER A 88 -11.85 -9.79 -115.96
N SER A 89 -11.05 -10.86 -116.02
CA SER A 89 -9.59 -10.76 -115.86
C SER A 89 -8.93 -9.88 -116.93
N ASP A 90 -9.39 -9.96 -118.19
CA ASP A 90 -8.85 -9.16 -119.29
C ASP A 90 -9.07 -7.65 -119.10
N ASN A 91 -10.17 -7.26 -118.44
CA ASN A 91 -10.47 -5.86 -118.15
C ASN A 91 -9.82 -5.38 -116.84
N ALA A 92 -9.51 -6.28 -115.92
CA ALA A 92 -8.96 -5.94 -114.60
C ALA A 92 -7.62 -5.18 -114.69
N GLY A 93 -6.74 -5.57 -115.63
CA GLY A 93 -5.45 -4.92 -115.84
C GLY A 93 -5.49 -3.43 -116.22
N LYS A 94 -6.67 -2.87 -116.55
CA LYS A 94 -6.84 -1.42 -116.76
C LYS A 94 -7.05 -0.64 -115.45
N VAL A 95 -7.60 -1.31 -114.42
CA VAL A 95 -8.02 -0.72 -113.14
C VAL A 95 -7.04 -1.08 -112.03
N ILE A 96 -6.60 -2.33 -111.97
CA ILE A 96 -5.77 -2.89 -110.91
C ILE A 96 -4.65 -3.74 -111.49
N TYR A 97 -3.43 -3.48 -111.04
CA TYR A 97 -2.21 -4.15 -111.46
C TYR A 97 -1.42 -4.58 -110.23
N PHE A 98 -0.77 -5.74 -110.24
CA PHE A 98 0.03 -6.25 -109.13
C PHE A 98 1.51 -6.30 -109.53
N PRO A 99 2.33 -5.32 -109.13
CA PRO A 99 3.70 -5.16 -109.65
C PRO A 99 4.68 -6.27 -109.25
N GLY A 100 4.39 -7.07 -108.22
CA GLY A 100 5.21 -8.24 -107.87
C GLY A 100 5.01 -9.47 -108.77
N PHE A 101 4.20 -9.36 -109.83
CA PHE A 101 3.84 -10.47 -110.71
C PHE A 101 4.10 -10.19 -112.19
N SER A 102 4.92 -11.04 -112.82
CA SER A 102 5.02 -11.13 -114.28
C SER A 102 3.71 -11.61 -114.93
N THR A 103 3.09 -12.63 -114.35
CA THR A 103 1.75 -13.12 -114.72
C THR A 103 0.72 -12.63 -113.71
N GLN A 104 -0.17 -11.74 -114.13
CA GLN A 104 -1.12 -11.09 -113.23
C GLN A 104 -2.10 -12.08 -112.57
N PRO A 105 -2.46 -11.89 -111.27
CA PRO A 105 -3.48 -12.69 -110.61
C PRO A 105 -4.84 -12.64 -111.33
N THR A 106 -5.61 -13.71 -111.23
CA THR A 106 -6.93 -13.86 -111.89
C THR A 106 -8.02 -13.13 -111.12
N TYR A 107 -8.71 -12.20 -111.80
CA TYR A 107 -9.90 -11.54 -111.25
C TYR A 107 -11.08 -12.50 -111.14
N GLY A 108 -11.78 -12.46 -110.00
CA GLY A 108 -12.98 -13.24 -109.71
C GLY A 108 -12.86 -14.08 -108.44
N GLY A 109 -13.66 -15.13 -108.34
CA GLY A 109 -13.73 -16.00 -107.15
C GLY A 109 -12.46 -16.79 -106.82
N THR A 110 -11.41 -16.71 -107.64
CA THR A 110 -10.20 -17.55 -107.55
C THR A 110 -8.98 -16.87 -106.94
N ASN A 111 -8.68 -15.60 -107.22
CA ASN A 111 -7.54 -14.89 -106.59
C ASN A 111 -7.95 -13.60 -105.88
N TYR A 112 -8.70 -12.71 -106.55
CA TYR A 112 -9.21 -11.50 -105.91
C TYR A 112 -10.46 -10.95 -106.59
N THR A 113 -11.27 -10.22 -105.83
CA THR A 113 -12.38 -9.39 -106.33
C THR A 113 -12.21 -7.94 -105.89
N LEU A 114 -12.63 -6.98 -106.70
CA LEU A 114 -12.53 -5.53 -106.44
C LEU A 114 -13.89 -4.91 -106.74
N VAL A 115 -14.49 -4.25 -105.74
CA VAL A 115 -15.80 -3.58 -105.86
C VAL A 115 -15.76 -2.19 -105.27
N GLN A 116 -16.60 -1.28 -105.77
CA GLN A 116 -16.93 -0.03 -105.08
C GLN A 116 -18.12 -0.32 -104.16
N SER A 117 -17.86 -0.47 -102.85
CA SER A 117 -18.91 -0.82 -101.87
C SER A 117 -19.70 0.39 -101.38
N ALA A 118 -19.14 1.59 -101.54
CA ALA A 118 -19.81 2.87 -101.35
C ALA A 118 -19.14 3.95 -102.21
N ASP A 119 -19.78 5.10 -102.38
CA ASP A 119 -19.21 6.24 -103.14
C ASP A 119 -17.80 6.62 -102.64
N ASP A 120 -17.55 6.52 -101.33
CA ASP A 120 -16.27 6.82 -100.68
C ASP A 120 -15.36 5.59 -100.46
N LYS A 121 -15.68 4.39 -100.99
CA LYS A 121 -14.94 3.14 -100.65
C LYS A 121 -14.77 2.15 -101.79
N LEU A 122 -13.56 1.60 -101.91
CA LEU A 122 -13.29 0.37 -102.64
C LEU A 122 -12.98 -0.79 -101.68
N GLU A 123 -13.34 -2.00 -102.06
CA GLU A 123 -13.01 -3.22 -101.34
C GLU A 123 -12.33 -4.23 -102.26
N LEU A 124 -11.03 -4.45 -102.03
CA LEU A 124 -10.24 -5.52 -102.64
C LEU A 124 -10.24 -6.72 -101.70
N THR A 125 -10.84 -7.84 -102.10
CA THR A 125 -10.83 -9.10 -101.34
C THR A 125 -9.92 -10.12 -102.01
N TYR A 126 -8.82 -10.47 -101.35
CA TYR A 126 -7.95 -11.59 -101.71
C TYR A 126 -8.53 -12.92 -101.23
N LYS A 127 -8.40 -13.95 -102.05
CA LYS A 127 -8.86 -15.31 -101.73
C LYS A 127 -7.79 -16.10 -100.99
N SER A 128 -8.18 -16.78 -99.92
CA SER A 128 -7.33 -17.69 -99.12
C SER A 128 -6.57 -18.71 -99.99
N SER A 129 -7.22 -19.27 -101.02
CA SER A 129 -6.62 -20.21 -101.99
C SER A 129 -5.51 -19.59 -102.86
N PHE A 130 -5.50 -18.27 -103.03
CA PHE A 130 -4.41 -17.52 -103.65
C PHE A 130 -3.33 -17.16 -102.62
N LEU A 131 -3.73 -16.66 -101.45
CA LEU A 131 -2.81 -16.28 -100.38
C LEU A 131 -1.91 -17.46 -99.97
N LYS A 132 -2.48 -18.66 -99.78
CA LYS A 132 -1.74 -19.89 -99.37
C LYS A 132 -0.65 -20.33 -100.36
N LYS A 133 -0.63 -19.81 -101.59
CA LYS A 133 0.43 -20.07 -102.59
C LYS A 133 1.66 -19.17 -102.41
N TYR A 134 1.53 -18.08 -101.64
CA TYR A 134 2.56 -17.04 -101.46
C TYR A 134 3.00 -16.88 -100.01
N GLU A 135 2.54 -17.77 -99.13
CA GLU A 135 3.06 -17.95 -97.77
C GLU A 135 4.59 -17.96 -97.76
N TRP A 136 5.22 -17.31 -96.78
CA TRP A 136 6.68 -17.12 -96.63
C TRP A 136 7.37 -16.35 -97.76
N SER A 137 6.69 -16.07 -98.87
CA SER A 137 7.34 -15.49 -100.04
C SER A 137 7.66 -14.01 -99.85
N SER A 138 8.82 -13.58 -100.33
CA SER A 138 9.23 -12.18 -100.37
C SER A 138 8.49 -11.34 -101.42
N LYS A 139 7.54 -11.94 -102.16
CA LYS A 139 6.84 -11.31 -103.27
C LYS A 139 5.79 -10.30 -102.79
N ASN A 140 5.84 -9.08 -103.34
CA ASN A 140 4.79 -8.08 -103.09
C ASN A 140 3.50 -8.46 -103.85
N ILE A 141 2.47 -8.83 -103.10
CA ILE A 141 1.11 -9.12 -103.59
C ILE A 141 0.16 -7.91 -103.53
N GLY A 142 0.66 -6.75 -103.11
CA GLY A 142 -0.12 -5.53 -103.00
C GLY A 142 -0.52 -4.97 -104.37
N PRO A 143 -1.64 -4.24 -104.45
CA PRO A 143 -2.15 -3.73 -105.70
C PRO A 143 -1.54 -2.36 -106.01
N GLU A 144 -1.55 -1.99 -107.28
CA GLU A 144 -1.58 -0.62 -107.76
C GLU A 144 -2.93 -0.41 -108.45
N ILE A 145 -3.80 0.43 -107.87
CA ILE A 145 -5.15 0.72 -108.39
C ILE A 145 -5.17 2.11 -109.00
N THR A 146 -5.53 2.16 -110.28
CA THR A 146 -5.82 3.38 -111.03
C THR A 146 -7.31 3.69 -110.92
N LEU A 147 -7.64 4.85 -110.35
CA LEU A 147 -9.02 5.29 -110.21
C LEU A 147 -9.51 5.91 -111.54
N MET A 148 -10.58 5.37 -112.10
CA MET A 148 -11.23 5.89 -113.30
C MET A 148 -12.74 5.95 -113.09
N SER A 149 -13.38 7.06 -113.47
CA SER A 149 -14.84 7.22 -113.48
C SER A 149 -15.46 6.50 -114.69
N THR A 150 -16.72 6.07 -114.56
CA THR A 150 -17.50 5.49 -115.68
C THR A 150 -17.75 6.46 -116.84
N ASP A 151 -17.57 7.77 -116.61
CA ASP A 151 -17.57 8.80 -117.67
C ASP A 151 -16.26 8.86 -118.51
N GLY A 152 -15.27 8.01 -118.18
CA GLY A 152 -13.99 7.92 -118.88
C GLY A 152 -12.85 8.72 -118.27
N ARG A 153 -13.09 9.55 -117.24
CA ARG A 153 -12.01 10.26 -116.54
C ARG A 153 -11.08 9.33 -115.78
N LYS A 154 -9.78 9.57 -115.90
CA LYS A 154 -8.72 8.91 -115.13
C LYS A 154 -8.12 9.90 -114.13
N PHE A 155 -8.17 9.59 -112.84
CA PHE A 155 -7.68 10.46 -111.78
C PHE A 155 -6.18 10.32 -111.57
N SER A 156 -5.53 11.39 -111.10
CA SER A 156 -4.06 11.47 -111.00
C SER A 156 -3.48 10.60 -109.88
N LYS A 157 -4.24 10.38 -108.80
CA LYS A 157 -3.80 9.62 -107.63
C LYS A 157 -4.18 8.14 -107.78
N LYS A 158 -3.16 7.28 -107.74
CA LYS A 158 -3.29 5.83 -107.61
C LYS A 158 -3.26 5.42 -106.14
N PHE A 159 -3.90 4.32 -105.80
CA PHE A 159 -3.63 3.60 -104.54
C PHE A 159 -2.53 2.58 -104.79
N ASN A 160 -1.52 2.49 -103.92
CA ASN A 160 -0.60 1.37 -103.91
C ASN A 160 -0.32 0.89 -102.48
N LEU A 161 0.05 -0.38 -102.34
CA LEU A 161 0.42 -0.97 -101.05
C LEU A 161 1.57 -1.97 -101.23
N ASN A 162 2.51 -1.99 -100.28
CA ASN A 162 3.50 -3.06 -100.18
C ASN A 162 2.98 -4.14 -99.22
N LEU A 163 2.44 -5.22 -99.79
CA LEU A 163 1.73 -6.27 -99.07
C LEU A 163 2.37 -7.64 -99.37
N ARG A 164 2.58 -8.46 -98.37
CA ARG A 164 3.10 -9.83 -98.48
C ARG A 164 2.16 -10.81 -97.77
N VAL A 165 2.33 -12.09 -98.07
CA VAL A 165 1.63 -13.15 -97.34
C VAL A 165 2.61 -13.84 -96.41
N ASN A 166 2.41 -13.65 -95.11
CA ASN A 166 2.99 -14.52 -94.09
C ASN A 166 2.05 -14.49 -92.88
N THR A 167 1.64 -15.67 -92.44
CA THR A 167 0.74 -15.84 -91.31
C THR A 167 1.56 -15.76 -90.03
N PRO A 168 1.36 -14.73 -89.17
CA PRO A 168 2.11 -14.62 -87.93
C PRO A 168 2.03 -15.91 -87.11
N PRO A 169 3.08 -16.28 -86.37
CA PRO A 169 3.08 -17.47 -85.53
C PRO A 169 1.85 -17.52 -84.61
N PRO A 170 1.26 -18.71 -84.39
CA PRO A 170 0.09 -18.85 -83.55
C PRO A 170 0.49 -18.66 -82.08
N THR A 171 -0.40 -18.07 -81.28
CA THR A 171 -0.17 -17.89 -79.83
C THR A 171 0.02 -19.23 -79.15
N PRO A 172 1.13 -19.47 -78.43
CA PRO A 172 1.28 -20.66 -77.61
C PRO A 172 0.21 -20.73 -76.51
N THR A 173 -0.05 -21.93 -76.00
CA THR A 173 -0.72 -22.17 -74.71
C THR A 173 0.31 -22.70 -73.71
N ALA A 174 0.03 -22.62 -72.41
CA ALA A 174 0.90 -23.16 -71.36
C ALA A 174 0.15 -24.09 -70.41
N VAL A 175 0.76 -25.22 -70.08
CA VAL A 175 0.44 -26.02 -68.90
C VAL A 175 1.61 -25.92 -67.92
N LEU A 176 1.32 -25.57 -66.67
CA LEU A 176 2.34 -25.52 -65.61
C LEU A 176 2.62 -26.93 -65.09
N ALA A 177 3.88 -27.31 -65.02
CA ALA A 177 4.38 -28.59 -64.52
C ALA A 177 5.60 -28.35 -63.60
N GLN A 178 6.28 -29.42 -63.18
CA GLN A 178 7.48 -29.33 -62.36
C GLN A 178 8.60 -30.26 -62.85
N THR A 179 9.85 -29.98 -62.47
CA THR A 179 10.98 -30.89 -62.74
C THR A 179 10.90 -32.17 -61.92
N THR A 180 11.42 -33.28 -62.44
CA THR A 180 11.52 -34.56 -61.71
C THR A 180 12.60 -34.56 -60.61
N GLY A 181 13.61 -33.69 -60.72
CA GLY A 181 14.67 -33.53 -59.72
C GLY A 181 14.28 -32.69 -58.50
N THR A 182 15.01 -32.90 -57.39
CA THR A 182 14.89 -32.13 -56.14
C THR A 182 16.02 -31.10 -56.01
N PRO A 183 15.74 -29.83 -55.62
CA PRO A 183 14.42 -29.25 -55.40
C PRO A 183 13.63 -29.04 -56.71
N ALA A 184 12.32 -29.28 -56.67
CA ALA A 184 11.46 -29.15 -57.83
C ALA A 184 11.30 -27.69 -58.27
N LYS A 185 11.49 -27.44 -59.57
CA LYS A 185 11.33 -26.14 -60.24
C LYS A 185 10.08 -26.13 -61.12
N ASN A 186 9.44 -24.97 -61.26
CA ASN A 186 8.31 -24.77 -62.16
C ASN A 186 8.75 -24.90 -63.63
N VAL A 187 7.95 -25.59 -64.44
CA VAL A 187 8.17 -25.79 -65.88
C VAL A 187 6.93 -25.30 -66.63
N LEU A 188 7.11 -24.40 -67.59
CA LEU A 188 6.08 -24.02 -68.55
C LEU A 188 6.12 -24.98 -69.74
N CYS A 189 5.09 -25.81 -69.88
CA CYS A 189 4.90 -26.70 -71.02
C CYS A 189 4.15 -25.91 -72.10
N LEU A 190 4.91 -25.32 -73.02
CA LEU A 190 4.43 -24.42 -74.06
C LEU A 190 3.99 -25.22 -75.29
N GLN A 191 2.68 -25.41 -75.47
CA GLN A 191 2.13 -26.09 -76.64
C GLN A 191 1.72 -25.06 -77.70
N VAL A 192 2.12 -25.28 -78.95
CA VAL A 192 1.84 -24.34 -80.04
C VAL A 192 0.73 -24.89 -80.94
N PRO A 193 -0.47 -24.29 -80.94
CA PRO A 193 -1.61 -24.82 -81.70
C PRO A 193 -1.43 -24.60 -83.21
N ASN A 194 -2.18 -25.37 -84.02
CA ASN A 194 -2.25 -25.24 -85.48
C ASN A 194 -0.95 -25.44 -86.28
N MET A 195 0.16 -25.81 -85.62
CA MET A 195 1.46 -26.06 -86.28
C MET A 195 1.41 -27.14 -87.38
N ASP A 196 0.47 -28.09 -87.28
CA ASP A 196 0.28 -29.14 -88.29
C ASP A 196 -0.39 -28.67 -89.60
N ALA A 197 -0.99 -27.47 -89.61
CA ALA A 197 -1.55 -26.88 -90.82
C ALA A 197 -0.50 -26.85 -91.93
N SER A 198 -0.92 -27.12 -93.17
CA SER A 198 -0.02 -27.24 -94.31
C SER A 198 -0.54 -26.43 -95.48
N VAL A 199 0.37 -25.82 -96.24
CA VAL A 199 0.10 -25.11 -97.50
C VAL A 199 1.06 -25.61 -98.57
N THR A 200 0.94 -25.10 -99.79
CA THR A 200 1.79 -25.53 -100.91
C THR A 200 3.27 -25.25 -100.59
N GLY A 201 4.06 -26.30 -100.41
CA GLY A 201 5.49 -26.18 -100.06
C GLY A 201 5.84 -26.35 -98.57
N GLY A 202 4.92 -26.77 -97.70
CA GLY A 202 5.25 -27.26 -96.35
C GLY A 202 4.23 -26.96 -95.25
N LYS A 203 4.65 -27.16 -93.98
CA LYS A 203 3.91 -26.77 -92.78
C LYS A 203 3.78 -25.25 -92.70
N LEU A 204 2.60 -24.72 -92.38
CA LEU A 204 2.22 -23.30 -92.39
C LEU A 204 3.20 -22.41 -91.63
N HIS A 205 3.73 -22.88 -90.51
CA HIS A 205 4.66 -22.14 -89.64
C HIS A 205 6.05 -22.77 -89.60
N LYS A 206 6.53 -23.30 -90.74
CA LYS A 206 7.89 -23.86 -90.87
C LYS A 206 9.01 -22.82 -90.70
N ASP A 207 8.66 -21.54 -90.80
CA ASP A 207 9.52 -20.36 -90.76
C ASP A 207 9.57 -19.70 -89.37
N ILE A 208 9.11 -20.37 -88.31
CA ILE A 208 9.43 -19.96 -86.93
C ILE A 208 10.95 -19.97 -86.77
N ALA A 209 11.49 -18.85 -86.27
CA ALA A 209 12.92 -18.62 -86.11
C ALA A 209 13.35 -18.52 -84.64
N GLN A 210 12.47 -18.05 -83.75
CA GLN A 210 12.76 -17.90 -82.33
C GLN A 210 11.49 -17.90 -81.46
N ILE A 211 11.68 -18.25 -80.19
CA ILE A 211 10.73 -18.02 -79.11
C ILE A 211 11.31 -16.97 -78.16
N VAL A 212 10.55 -15.94 -77.84
CA VAL A 212 10.94 -14.88 -76.92
C VAL A 212 10.19 -15.08 -75.61
N ILE A 213 10.92 -15.22 -74.50
CA ILE A 213 10.34 -15.43 -73.16
C ILE A 213 10.86 -14.31 -72.27
N ASN A 214 9.94 -13.49 -71.74
CA ASN A 214 10.25 -12.27 -70.98
C ASN A 214 11.30 -11.37 -71.67
N GLY A 215 11.14 -11.16 -72.98
CA GLY A 215 12.04 -10.35 -73.79
C GLY A 215 13.37 -11.01 -74.16
N THR A 216 13.66 -12.23 -73.66
CA THR A 216 14.87 -12.99 -74.01
C THR A 216 14.60 -13.87 -75.23
N PRO A 217 15.28 -13.66 -76.37
CA PRO A 217 15.10 -14.47 -77.57
C PRO A 217 15.91 -15.78 -77.53
N TYR A 218 15.27 -16.89 -77.87
CA TYR A 218 15.89 -18.20 -78.00
C TYR A 218 15.67 -18.74 -79.43
N PRO A 219 16.73 -19.13 -80.17
CA PRO A 219 16.60 -19.72 -81.49
C PRO A 219 15.73 -20.98 -81.45
N LEU A 220 14.75 -21.06 -82.36
CA LEU A 220 13.78 -22.15 -82.44
C LEU A 220 13.51 -22.43 -83.92
N THR A 221 13.82 -23.64 -84.39
CA THR A 221 13.62 -24.03 -85.79
C THR A 221 12.63 -25.19 -85.89
N VAL A 222 11.96 -25.31 -87.04
CA VAL A 222 11.06 -26.41 -87.35
C VAL A 222 11.75 -27.40 -88.28
N SER A 223 11.91 -28.64 -87.85
CA SER A 223 12.53 -29.72 -88.63
C SER A 223 11.91 -31.07 -88.29
N GLY A 224 11.89 -32.01 -89.25
CA GLY A 224 11.32 -33.34 -89.06
C GLY A 224 9.82 -33.37 -88.71
N GLY A 225 9.09 -32.26 -88.89
CA GLY A 225 7.68 -32.15 -88.48
C GLY A 225 7.48 -31.89 -86.98
N ASN A 226 8.48 -31.33 -86.29
CA ASN A 226 8.36 -30.84 -84.91
C ASN A 226 9.28 -29.63 -84.68
N PHE A 227 9.28 -29.06 -83.48
CA PHE A 227 10.32 -28.12 -83.04
C PHE A 227 11.64 -28.85 -82.80
N VAL A 228 12.73 -28.25 -83.25
CA VAL A 228 14.06 -28.55 -82.73
C VAL A 228 14.20 -27.81 -81.40
N LYS A 229 14.36 -28.57 -80.31
CA LYS A 229 14.56 -28.02 -78.97
C LYS A 229 15.74 -27.03 -78.97
N PRO A 230 15.60 -25.80 -78.44
CA PRO A 230 16.71 -24.86 -78.28
C PRO A 230 17.84 -25.45 -77.41
N SER A 231 19.08 -25.05 -77.67
CA SER A 231 20.26 -25.55 -76.95
C SER A 231 20.44 -24.97 -75.54
N ASP A 232 19.67 -23.94 -75.18
CA ASP A 232 19.72 -23.31 -73.86
C ASP A 232 19.19 -24.23 -72.75
N SER A 233 19.86 -24.23 -71.59
CA SER A 233 19.57 -25.10 -70.46
C SER A 233 18.18 -24.91 -69.83
N HIS A 234 17.52 -23.77 -70.05
CA HIS A 234 16.13 -23.60 -69.62
C HIS A 234 15.17 -24.51 -70.40
N PHE A 235 15.50 -24.91 -71.64
CA PHE A 235 14.71 -25.90 -72.34
C PHE A 235 15.14 -27.30 -71.89
N ILE A 236 14.19 -28.09 -71.38
CA ILE A 236 14.42 -29.44 -70.83
C ILE A 236 13.71 -30.52 -71.66
N GLY A 237 14.02 -31.79 -71.40
CA GLY A 237 13.35 -32.92 -72.05
C GLY A 237 12.03 -33.27 -71.35
N TYR A 238 11.10 -33.93 -72.06
CA TYR A 238 9.87 -34.43 -71.44
C TYR A 238 10.14 -35.41 -70.29
N SER A 239 11.23 -36.18 -70.37
CA SER A 239 11.74 -37.06 -69.30
C SER A 239 12.02 -36.35 -67.98
N ASP A 240 12.28 -35.04 -68.03
CA ASP A 240 12.72 -34.24 -66.90
C ASP A 240 11.54 -33.54 -66.23
N VAL A 241 10.31 -33.77 -66.71
CA VAL A 241 9.06 -33.09 -66.31
C VAL A 241 8.06 -34.08 -65.73
N THR A 242 7.43 -33.70 -64.62
CA THR A 242 6.30 -34.40 -64.01
C THR A 242 5.18 -33.44 -63.66
N GLN A 243 3.97 -33.96 -63.44
CA GLN A 243 2.79 -33.16 -63.16
C GLN A 243 2.95 -32.40 -61.83
N LEU A 244 2.59 -31.11 -61.82
CA LEU A 244 2.50 -30.33 -60.60
C LEU A 244 1.15 -30.63 -59.91
N ALA A 245 1.13 -30.75 -58.59
CA ALA A 245 -0.11 -31.02 -57.87
C ALA A 245 -1.17 -29.95 -58.17
N GLY A 246 -2.35 -30.38 -58.64
CA GLY A 246 -3.45 -29.49 -59.04
C GLY A 246 -3.35 -28.87 -60.43
N SER A 247 -2.29 -29.14 -61.21
CA SER A 247 -2.21 -28.73 -62.62
C SER A 247 -2.95 -29.72 -63.55
N PRO A 248 -3.34 -29.30 -64.77
CA PRO A 248 -3.68 -30.22 -65.84
C PRO A 248 -2.55 -31.23 -66.12
N ALA A 249 -2.89 -32.34 -66.78
CA ALA A 249 -1.91 -33.34 -67.19
C ALA A 249 -0.82 -32.72 -68.10
N VAL A 250 0.44 -33.12 -67.90
CA VAL A 250 1.56 -32.60 -68.69
C VAL A 250 1.35 -32.97 -70.16
N PRO A 251 1.27 -32.00 -71.09
CA PRO A 251 1.08 -32.30 -72.49
C PRO A 251 2.33 -33.01 -73.04
N SER A 252 2.12 -33.98 -73.94
CA SER A 252 3.16 -34.75 -74.60
C SER A 252 2.85 -34.92 -76.09
N GLY A 253 3.89 -35.18 -76.90
CA GLY A 253 3.78 -35.27 -78.36
C GLY A 253 4.49 -34.11 -79.09
N SER A 254 4.01 -33.79 -80.30
CA SER A 254 4.60 -32.75 -81.14
C SER A 254 4.19 -31.33 -80.74
N TRP A 255 5.00 -30.35 -81.14
CA TRP A 255 4.77 -28.91 -81.01
C TRP A 255 4.73 -28.39 -79.56
N ILE A 256 5.48 -29.04 -78.67
CA ILE A 256 5.58 -28.68 -77.25
C ILE A 256 7.04 -28.36 -76.90
N LEU A 257 7.25 -27.27 -76.16
CA LEU A 257 8.53 -26.91 -75.56
C LEU A 257 8.40 -26.90 -74.03
N TYR A 258 9.34 -27.50 -73.33
CA TYR A 258 9.36 -27.53 -71.86
C TYR A 258 10.37 -26.51 -71.35
N TYR A 259 9.89 -25.36 -70.88
CA TYR A 259 10.73 -24.28 -70.37
C TYR A 259 10.78 -24.31 -68.85
N ASN A 260 11.89 -24.81 -68.30
CA ASN A 260 12.24 -24.66 -66.90
C ASN A 260 12.42 -23.18 -66.57
N THR A 261 11.65 -22.69 -65.60
CA THR A 261 11.66 -21.29 -65.18
C THR A 261 12.81 -20.92 -64.23
N ASP A 262 13.56 -21.93 -63.78
CA ASP A 262 14.49 -21.93 -62.64
C ASP A 262 13.91 -21.54 -61.28
N LYS A 263 12.62 -21.21 -61.21
CA LYS A 263 11.92 -20.84 -59.98
C LYS A 263 11.43 -22.10 -59.25
N ALA A 264 11.74 -22.23 -57.97
CA ALA A 264 11.23 -23.35 -57.17
C ALA A 264 9.68 -23.33 -57.11
N ILE A 265 9.03 -24.49 -56.99
CA ILE A 265 7.55 -24.60 -57.01
C ILE A 265 6.81 -23.81 -55.91
N ASN A 266 7.54 -23.34 -54.89
CA ASN A 266 7.06 -22.54 -53.78
C ASN A 266 7.42 -21.04 -53.88
N GLU A 267 8.10 -20.60 -54.93
CA GLU A 267 8.35 -19.17 -55.15
C GLU A 267 7.05 -18.43 -55.55
N PRO A 268 6.91 -17.12 -55.22
CA PRO A 268 5.75 -16.32 -55.59
C PRO A 268 5.44 -16.33 -57.09
N TYR A 269 4.18 -16.05 -57.44
CA TYR A 269 3.73 -15.94 -58.82
C TYR A 269 4.67 -15.05 -59.64
N LYS A 270 5.29 -15.63 -60.66
CA LYS A 270 6.10 -14.91 -61.64
C LYS A 270 5.42 -14.95 -62.99
N ALA A 271 5.13 -13.78 -63.52
CA ALA A 271 4.60 -13.61 -64.87
C ALA A 271 5.66 -13.94 -65.93
N TYR A 272 5.20 -14.57 -67.01
CA TYR A 272 5.96 -14.84 -68.21
C TYR A 272 5.14 -14.39 -69.43
N THR A 273 5.71 -13.48 -70.21
CA THR A 273 5.23 -13.11 -71.54
C THR A 273 6.03 -13.89 -72.57
N ILE A 274 5.34 -14.73 -73.35
CA ILE A 274 5.92 -15.54 -74.42
C ILE A 274 5.38 -15.10 -75.77
N THR A 275 6.26 -14.86 -76.73
CA THR A 275 5.90 -14.72 -78.16
C THR A 275 6.74 -15.65 -79.02
N LEU A 276 6.18 -16.11 -80.13
CA LEU A 276 6.94 -16.73 -81.22
C LEU A 276 7.21 -15.68 -82.28
N ILE A 277 8.38 -15.74 -82.92
CA ILE A 277 8.75 -14.83 -84.02
C ILE A 277 9.24 -15.64 -85.22
N ASP A 278 8.71 -15.32 -86.40
CA ASP A 278 9.12 -15.94 -87.68
C ASP A 278 10.40 -15.30 -88.28
N GLU A 279 10.95 -15.92 -89.33
CA GLU A 279 12.12 -15.43 -90.06
C GLU A 279 11.94 -14.03 -90.68
N LYS A 280 10.71 -13.54 -90.81
CA LYS A 280 10.37 -12.21 -91.35
C LYS A 280 10.05 -11.21 -90.24
N GLY A 281 10.17 -11.64 -88.98
CA GLY A 281 9.96 -10.83 -87.77
C GLY A 281 8.50 -10.65 -87.36
N LEU A 282 7.55 -11.41 -87.91
CA LEU A 282 6.17 -11.36 -87.41
C LEU A 282 6.06 -12.13 -86.10
N VAL A 283 5.28 -11.58 -85.19
CA VAL A 283 5.21 -11.98 -83.79
C VAL A 283 3.85 -12.60 -83.51
N SER A 284 3.78 -13.68 -82.73
CA SER A 284 2.48 -14.16 -82.20
C SER A 284 1.83 -13.09 -81.33
N GLN A 285 0.53 -13.22 -81.01
CA GLN A 285 0.04 -12.51 -79.83
C GLN A 285 0.82 -13.01 -78.60
N PRO A 286 1.06 -12.15 -77.59
CA PRO A 286 1.73 -12.55 -76.37
C PRO A 286 0.87 -13.53 -75.57
N LEU A 287 1.40 -14.74 -75.33
CA LEU A 287 0.92 -15.58 -74.24
C LEU A 287 1.44 -14.98 -72.93
N ASN A 288 0.54 -14.42 -72.12
CA ASN A 288 0.83 -14.07 -70.74
C ASN A 288 0.41 -15.24 -69.85
N THR A 289 1.38 -15.85 -69.16
CA THR A 289 1.20 -17.00 -68.25
C THR A 289 2.09 -16.84 -67.02
N GLY A 290 2.18 -17.83 -66.15
CA GLY A 290 3.06 -17.78 -64.99
C GLY A 290 3.12 -19.07 -64.18
N THR A 291 3.71 -18.97 -62.99
CA THR A 291 3.72 -20.03 -61.98
C THR A 291 2.37 -20.10 -61.21
N TYR A 292 2.28 -20.89 -60.14
CA TYR A 292 1.05 -21.15 -59.36
C TYR A 292 0.49 -19.84 -58.71
N SER A 293 -0.82 -19.53 -58.60
CA SER A 293 -2.10 -20.17 -59.02
C SER A 293 -3.23 -19.10 -59.08
N PRO A 294 -4.32 -19.25 -59.88
CA PRO A 294 -5.26 -18.15 -60.20
C PRO A 294 -6.35 -17.83 -59.16
N ASN A 295 -6.29 -18.37 -57.94
CA ASN A 295 -7.11 -17.87 -56.83
C ASN A 295 -6.31 -16.85 -56.01
N PRO A 296 -6.86 -15.68 -55.67
CA PRO A 296 -6.18 -14.76 -54.78
C PRO A 296 -6.06 -15.44 -53.40
N PRO A 297 -4.98 -15.20 -52.64
CA PRO A 297 -4.84 -15.79 -51.32
C PRO A 297 -6.01 -15.38 -50.41
N PRO A 298 -6.32 -16.15 -49.35
CA PRO A 298 -7.44 -15.83 -48.46
C PRO A 298 -7.35 -14.40 -47.93
N GLU A 299 -8.46 -13.66 -47.99
CA GLU A 299 -8.53 -12.30 -47.46
C GLU A 299 -8.19 -12.32 -45.97
N THR A 300 -7.25 -11.48 -45.58
CA THR A 300 -6.92 -11.30 -44.17
C THR A 300 -7.92 -10.29 -43.60
N ILE A 301 -8.81 -10.75 -42.72
CA ILE A 301 -9.70 -9.85 -41.97
C ILE A 301 -9.10 -9.59 -40.60
N THR A 302 -8.81 -8.32 -40.32
CA THR A 302 -8.40 -7.86 -39.00
C THR A 302 -9.42 -6.88 -38.42
N VAL A 303 -9.63 -6.95 -37.10
CA VAL A 303 -10.36 -5.91 -36.38
C VAL A 303 -9.36 -4.80 -36.06
N THR A 304 -9.45 -3.67 -36.78
CA THR A 304 -8.53 -2.53 -36.63
C THR A 304 -9.00 -1.52 -35.59
N GLN A 305 -10.29 -1.51 -35.28
CA GLN A 305 -10.83 -0.78 -34.12
C GLN A 305 -11.82 -1.66 -33.35
N GLY A 306 -11.78 -1.53 -32.02
CA GLY A 306 -12.36 -2.51 -31.09
C GLY A 306 -11.37 -3.62 -30.75
N THR A 307 -11.82 -4.61 -29.98
CA THR A 307 -11.03 -5.78 -29.59
C THR A 307 -11.87 -7.04 -29.70
N THR A 308 -11.40 -8.02 -30.48
CA THR A 308 -12.04 -9.33 -30.58
C THR A 308 -12.00 -10.07 -29.24
N LEU A 309 -13.13 -10.62 -28.80
CA LEU A 309 -13.24 -11.41 -27.58
C LEU A 309 -13.34 -12.91 -27.87
N SER A 310 -14.28 -13.31 -28.75
CA SER A 310 -14.61 -14.71 -29.03
C SER A 310 -15.47 -14.83 -30.31
N GLY A 311 -15.83 -16.07 -30.67
CA GLY A 311 -16.75 -16.37 -31.76
C GLY A 311 -16.07 -16.82 -33.06
N THR A 312 -16.76 -17.67 -33.82
CA THR A 312 -16.23 -18.24 -35.09
C THR A 312 -16.65 -17.45 -36.32
N GLY A 313 -17.64 -16.55 -36.17
CA GLY A 313 -18.16 -15.67 -37.22
C GLY A 313 -19.28 -16.30 -38.05
N THR A 314 -19.96 -17.31 -37.53
CA THR A 314 -21.24 -17.80 -38.09
C THR A 314 -22.40 -16.99 -37.52
N ASN A 315 -23.60 -17.09 -38.11
CA ASN A 315 -24.79 -16.38 -37.62
C ASN A 315 -25.14 -16.77 -36.16
N SER A 316 -24.96 -18.05 -35.81
CA SER A 316 -25.19 -18.58 -34.45
C SER A 316 -24.03 -18.32 -33.47
N ASN A 317 -22.86 -17.93 -33.95
CA ASN A 317 -21.67 -17.65 -33.14
C ASN A 317 -20.84 -16.50 -33.76
N PRO A 318 -21.37 -15.26 -33.77
CA PRO A 318 -20.71 -14.12 -34.40
C PRO A 318 -19.41 -13.78 -33.68
N ILE A 319 -18.45 -13.19 -34.40
CA ILE A 319 -17.22 -12.66 -33.80
C ILE A 319 -17.60 -11.47 -32.91
N ILE A 320 -17.42 -11.61 -31.61
CA ILE A 320 -17.76 -10.59 -30.63
C ILE A 320 -16.63 -9.57 -30.56
N ILE A 321 -16.93 -8.31 -30.86
CA ILE A 321 -16.01 -7.18 -30.75
C ILE A 321 -16.44 -6.30 -29.57
N LYS A 322 -15.55 -6.15 -28.59
CA LYS A 322 -15.60 -5.07 -27.61
C LYS A 322 -15.30 -3.76 -28.35
N GLY A 323 -16.31 -2.92 -28.58
CA GLY A 323 -16.11 -1.65 -29.29
C GLY A 323 -15.19 -0.69 -28.52
N LYS A 324 -14.62 0.32 -29.17
CA LYS A 324 -14.01 1.50 -28.53
C LYS A 324 -15.08 2.44 -27.97
N THR A 325 -14.64 3.40 -27.16
CA THR A 325 -15.46 4.50 -26.63
C THR A 325 -15.72 5.62 -27.64
N SER A 326 -15.00 5.64 -28.76
CA SER A 326 -15.15 6.58 -29.87
C SER A 326 -15.77 5.90 -31.09
N ALA A 327 -16.71 6.57 -31.76
CA ALA A 327 -17.21 6.10 -33.06
C ALA A 327 -16.12 6.22 -34.16
N PRO A 328 -16.04 5.27 -35.11
CA PRO A 328 -16.77 4.01 -35.16
C PRO A 328 -16.27 3.04 -34.08
N GLU A 329 -17.19 2.49 -33.28
CA GLU A 329 -16.82 1.71 -32.10
C GLU A 329 -16.11 0.41 -32.48
N ALA A 330 -16.44 -0.17 -33.64
CA ALA A 330 -15.63 -1.20 -34.25
C ALA A 330 -15.32 -0.88 -35.72
N GLN A 331 -14.21 -1.40 -36.21
CA GLN A 331 -13.82 -1.28 -37.61
C GLN A 331 -13.07 -2.55 -38.00
N ILE A 332 -13.39 -3.08 -39.18
CA ILE A 332 -12.68 -4.18 -39.79
C ILE A 332 -11.88 -3.69 -41.00
N LYS A 333 -10.70 -4.26 -41.17
CA LYS A 333 -9.90 -4.17 -42.38
C LYS A 333 -9.95 -5.52 -43.07
N ILE A 334 -10.35 -5.54 -44.33
CA ILE A 334 -10.28 -6.72 -45.19
C ILE A 334 -9.25 -6.42 -46.27
N GLU A 335 -8.16 -7.18 -46.28
CA GLU A 335 -7.03 -6.95 -47.19
C GLU A 335 -6.61 -8.22 -47.92
N ASN A 336 -6.06 -8.01 -49.12
CA ASN A 336 -5.47 -9.04 -49.95
C ASN A 336 -4.18 -8.49 -50.60
N ILE A 337 -3.50 -9.28 -51.41
CA ILE A 337 -2.28 -8.87 -52.13
C ILE A 337 -2.51 -7.61 -52.98
N ALA A 338 -1.45 -6.81 -53.15
CA ALA A 338 -1.51 -5.60 -53.97
C ALA A 338 -1.91 -5.91 -55.43
N GLY A 339 -2.76 -5.07 -56.02
CA GLY A 339 -3.25 -5.21 -57.39
C GLY A 339 -4.59 -5.96 -57.54
N THR A 340 -5.17 -6.48 -56.46
CA THR A 340 -6.57 -6.94 -56.42
C THR A 340 -7.48 -5.92 -55.76
N THR A 341 -8.80 -6.03 -56.01
CA THR A 341 -9.85 -5.27 -55.33
C THR A 341 -10.62 -6.21 -54.39
N VAL A 342 -10.75 -5.82 -53.12
CA VAL A 342 -11.66 -6.47 -52.18
C VAL A 342 -13.03 -5.79 -52.29
N HIS A 343 -14.04 -6.58 -52.58
CA HIS A 343 -15.45 -6.20 -52.53
C HIS A 343 -16.01 -6.63 -51.19
N CYS A 344 -16.68 -5.73 -50.48
CA CYS A 344 -17.23 -5.99 -49.15
C CYS A 344 -18.56 -5.27 -48.96
N THR A 345 -19.62 -6.01 -48.62
CA THR A 345 -20.91 -5.47 -48.20
C THR A 345 -21.08 -5.71 -46.70
N VAL A 346 -21.24 -4.63 -45.93
CA VAL A 346 -21.61 -4.70 -44.51
C VAL A 346 -23.11 -4.42 -44.41
N LYS A 347 -23.87 -5.38 -43.88
CA LYS A 347 -25.29 -5.24 -43.57
C LYS A 347 -25.51 -5.23 -42.06
N ASP A 348 -26.19 -4.21 -41.56
CA ASP A 348 -26.72 -4.19 -40.21
C ASP A 348 -27.99 -5.05 -40.14
N LEU A 349 -28.03 -6.01 -39.20
CA LEU A 349 -29.17 -6.91 -39.05
C LEU A 349 -30.28 -6.31 -38.16
N SER A 350 -30.05 -5.16 -37.52
CA SER A 350 -31.04 -4.49 -36.66
C SER A 350 -31.99 -3.55 -37.40
N ASP A 351 -31.56 -2.94 -38.51
CA ASP A 351 -32.34 -1.97 -39.30
C ASP A 351 -32.36 -2.25 -40.82
N SER A 352 -31.81 -3.39 -41.25
CA SER A 352 -31.71 -3.82 -42.66
C SER A 352 -30.83 -2.96 -43.57
N THR A 353 -30.16 -1.92 -43.07
CA THR A 353 -29.26 -1.08 -43.87
C THR A 353 -28.02 -1.84 -44.33
N SER A 354 -27.50 -1.50 -45.51
CA SER A 354 -26.32 -2.13 -46.08
C SER A 354 -25.43 -1.14 -46.83
N THR A 355 -24.12 -1.20 -46.59
CA THR A 355 -23.10 -0.34 -47.22
C THR A 355 -22.06 -1.21 -47.91
N SER A 356 -21.73 -0.86 -49.16
CA SER A 356 -20.74 -1.58 -49.98
C SER A 356 -19.45 -0.79 -50.13
N TYR A 357 -18.32 -1.49 -50.07
CA TYR A 357 -16.95 -0.97 -50.18
C TYR A 357 -16.20 -1.77 -51.25
N ASN A 358 -15.45 -1.08 -52.10
CA ASN A 358 -14.64 -1.68 -53.19
C ASN A 358 -13.26 -1.02 -53.15
N ASP A 359 -12.31 -1.64 -52.45
CA ASP A 359 -10.96 -1.09 -52.22
C ASP A 359 -9.99 -2.24 -51.89
N ASN A 360 -8.69 -1.99 -51.74
CA ASN A 360 -7.78 -2.95 -51.13
C ASN A 360 -6.63 -2.20 -50.43
N PRO A 361 -6.68 -2.07 -49.10
CA PRO A 361 -7.60 -2.72 -48.17
C PRO A 361 -8.98 -2.04 -48.08
N VAL A 362 -10.06 -2.82 -47.94
CA VAL A 362 -11.34 -2.27 -47.46
C VAL A 362 -11.23 -1.94 -45.98
N ILE A 363 -11.63 -0.72 -45.60
CA ILE A 363 -11.78 -0.27 -44.22
C ILE A 363 -13.27 -0.03 -43.93
N ALA A 364 -13.93 -0.99 -43.29
CA ALA A 364 -15.38 -0.94 -43.06
C ALA A 364 -15.71 -0.67 -41.57
N PRO A 365 -16.35 0.46 -41.23
CA PRO A 365 -16.84 0.74 -39.88
C PRO A 365 -18.07 -0.12 -39.52
N LEU A 366 -18.13 -0.54 -38.26
CA LEU A 366 -19.22 -1.29 -37.63
C LEU A 366 -19.76 -0.47 -36.44
N SER A 367 -20.46 0.63 -36.75
CA SER A 367 -20.82 1.68 -35.78
C SER A 367 -22.12 1.42 -35.03
N LEU A 368 -22.08 1.46 -33.70
CA LEU A 368 -23.24 1.15 -32.84
C LEU A 368 -24.38 2.18 -32.97
N GLY A 369 -24.08 3.42 -33.36
CA GLY A 369 -25.10 4.46 -33.55
C GLY A 369 -25.86 4.82 -32.26
N GLY A 370 -25.21 4.65 -31.10
CA GLY A 370 -25.82 4.85 -29.78
C GLY A 370 -26.41 3.58 -29.13
N ALA A 371 -26.67 2.52 -29.90
CA ALA A 371 -27.16 1.25 -29.39
C ALA A 371 -26.16 0.56 -28.44
N ASN A 372 -26.67 -0.32 -27.57
CA ASN A 372 -25.82 -1.08 -26.64
C ASN A 372 -25.13 -2.28 -27.30
N GLU A 373 -25.73 -2.85 -28.34
CA GLU A 373 -25.14 -3.89 -29.18
C GLU A 373 -25.76 -3.87 -30.59
N LYS A 374 -24.99 -4.30 -31.60
CA LYS A 374 -25.46 -4.52 -32.98
C LYS A 374 -24.80 -5.76 -33.58
N ILE A 375 -25.48 -6.42 -34.51
CA ILE A 375 -24.94 -7.57 -35.26
C ILE A 375 -24.88 -7.21 -36.74
N TYR A 376 -23.70 -7.39 -37.34
CA TYR A 376 -23.45 -7.16 -38.75
C TYR A 376 -23.21 -8.48 -39.49
N LYS A 377 -23.80 -8.62 -40.68
CA LYS A 377 -23.41 -9.60 -41.68
C LYS A 377 -22.43 -8.91 -42.64
N VAL A 378 -21.25 -9.48 -42.81
CA VAL A 378 -20.20 -8.98 -43.70
C VAL A 378 -19.98 -10.00 -44.79
N GLU A 379 -20.27 -9.60 -46.03
CA GLU A 379 -20.16 -10.42 -47.23
C GLU A 379 -19.02 -9.89 -48.10
N TYR A 380 -18.01 -10.71 -48.40
CA TYR A 380 -16.78 -10.24 -49.05
C TYR A 380 -16.21 -11.24 -50.05
N TYR A 381 -15.54 -10.72 -51.07
CA TYR A 381 -14.77 -11.49 -52.05
C TYR A 381 -13.71 -10.61 -52.71
N THR A 382 -12.66 -11.23 -53.24
CA THR A 382 -11.62 -10.54 -54.00
C THR A 382 -11.81 -10.75 -55.50
N SER A 383 -11.56 -9.71 -56.30
CA SER A 383 -11.42 -9.79 -57.77
C SER A 383 -10.12 -9.11 -58.21
N GLY A 384 -9.62 -9.42 -59.40
CA GLY A 384 -8.41 -8.76 -59.93
C GLY A 384 -7.92 -9.40 -61.23
N THR A 385 -7.12 -8.66 -61.98
CA THR A 385 -6.59 -9.12 -63.27
C THR A 385 -5.70 -10.35 -63.07
N GLY A 386 -6.02 -11.47 -63.71
CA GLY A 386 -5.32 -12.75 -63.53
C GLY A 386 -5.90 -13.66 -62.43
N TYR A 387 -6.93 -13.21 -61.71
CA TYR A 387 -7.61 -14.00 -60.68
C TYR A 387 -9.06 -14.33 -61.05
N THR A 388 -9.53 -15.52 -60.69
CA THR A 388 -10.95 -15.89 -60.88
C THR A 388 -11.83 -15.32 -59.77
N THR A 389 -12.77 -14.44 -60.12
CA THR A 389 -13.78 -13.92 -59.18
C THR A 389 -14.65 -15.06 -58.63
N PRO A 390 -14.80 -15.22 -57.31
CA PRO A 390 -15.65 -16.26 -56.71
C PRO A 390 -17.13 -16.11 -57.11
N ALA A 391 -17.82 -17.24 -57.31
CA ALA A 391 -19.24 -17.27 -57.68
C ALA A 391 -20.20 -16.79 -56.57
N SER A 392 -19.74 -16.73 -55.32
CA SER A 392 -20.50 -16.20 -54.18
C SER A 392 -19.55 -15.57 -53.14
N PRO A 393 -20.02 -14.54 -52.41
CA PRO A 393 -19.22 -13.91 -51.35
C PRO A 393 -19.08 -14.82 -50.13
N LYS A 394 -17.90 -14.78 -49.49
CA LYS A 394 -17.68 -15.35 -48.16
C LYS A 394 -18.46 -14.51 -47.15
N THR A 395 -19.07 -15.15 -46.16
CA THR A 395 -19.83 -14.45 -45.10
C THR A 395 -19.16 -14.59 -43.74
N LYS A 396 -19.07 -13.48 -42.99
CA LYS A 396 -18.75 -13.45 -41.56
C LYS A 396 -19.77 -12.60 -40.81
N TYR A 397 -20.08 -12.99 -39.57
CA TYR A 397 -20.96 -12.24 -38.67
C TYR A 397 -20.14 -11.64 -37.54
N TYR A 398 -20.44 -10.39 -37.19
CA TYR A 398 -19.77 -9.64 -36.11
C TYR A 398 -20.81 -9.08 -35.14
N LYS A 399 -20.64 -9.29 -33.83
CA LYS A 399 -21.45 -8.66 -32.80
C LYS A 399 -20.61 -7.58 -32.10
N VAL A 400 -20.96 -6.32 -32.31
CA VAL A 400 -20.28 -5.20 -31.63
C VAL A 400 -21.02 -4.91 -30.33
N LEU A 401 -20.28 -4.77 -29.24
CA LEU A 401 -20.79 -4.43 -27.91
C LEU A 401 -20.28 -3.07 -27.47
N LYS A 402 -21.20 -2.22 -26.96
CA LYS A 402 -20.85 -0.94 -26.33
C LYS A 402 -20.00 -1.17 -25.08
N GLN A 403 -19.06 -0.29 -24.81
CA GLN A 403 -18.36 -0.28 -23.53
C GLN A 403 -19.16 0.52 -22.49
N HIS A 404 -19.30 -0.03 -21.29
CA HIS A 404 -19.74 0.68 -20.10
C HIS A 404 -18.56 0.84 -19.15
N ARG A 405 -18.42 2.02 -18.56
CA ARG A 405 -17.39 2.33 -17.58
C ARG A 405 -17.85 1.88 -16.20
N VAL A 406 -17.10 0.98 -15.59
CA VAL A 406 -17.21 0.66 -14.17
C VAL A 406 -16.10 1.40 -13.42
N THR A 407 -16.49 2.31 -12.53
CA THR A 407 -15.58 3.06 -11.67
C THR A 407 -15.60 2.50 -10.26
N PHE A 408 -14.49 1.95 -9.82
CA PHE A 408 -14.26 1.51 -8.45
C PHE A 408 -13.71 2.70 -7.64
N ASN A 409 -14.52 3.24 -6.73
CA ASN A 409 -14.15 4.31 -5.82
C ASN A 409 -13.67 3.72 -4.50
N ALA A 410 -12.39 3.90 -4.18
CA ALA A 410 -11.77 3.38 -2.95
C ALA A 410 -12.26 4.09 -1.67
N ASN A 411 -13.08 5.14 -1.77
CA ASN A 411 -13.89 5.68 -0.67
C ASN A 411 -13.06 6.01 0.59
N GLY A 412 -12.02 6.83 0.38
CA GLY A 412 -11.04 7.20 1.40
C GLY A 412 -9.93 6.16 1.66
N GLY A 413 -9.88 5.08 0.89
CA GLY A 413 -8.67 4.26 0.69
C GLY A 413 -7.97 4.58 -0.63
N ALA A 414 -6.96 3.78 -0.99
CA ALA A 414 -6.19 3.91 -2.22
C ALA A 414 -5.86 2.55 -2.84
N PHE A 415 -5.70 2.51 -4.16
CA PHE A 415 -5.15 1.37 -4.90
C PHE A 415 -3.61 1.38 -4.87
N SER A 416 -2.98 0.31 -5.38
CA SER A 416 -1.54 0.29 -5.65
C SER A 416 -1.16 1.45 -6.59
N GLY A 417 -0.31 2.36 -6.10
CA GLY A 417 0.03 3.62 -6.78
C GLY A 417 -0.66 4.87 -6.20
N GLY A 418 -1.51 4.74 -5.18
CA GLY A 418 -2.06 5.87 -4.41
C GLY A 418 -3.36 6.47 -4.94
N SER A 419 -3.88 6.01 -6.08
CA SER A 419 -5.14 6.51 -6.65
C SER A 419 -6.35 6.16 -5.79
N SER A 420 -7.27 7.11 -5.61
CA SER A 420 -8.55 6.92 -4.89
C SER A 420 -9.66 6.30 -5.75
N SER A 421 -9.44 6.16 -7.05
CA SER A 421 -10.34 5.49 -7.99
C SER A 421 -9.58 4.65 -9.01
N TYR A 422 -10.26 3.64 -9.53
CA TYR A 422 -9.81 2.78 -10.62
C TYR A 422 -11.00 2.53 -11.56
N SER A 423 -10.87 2.83 -12.85
CA SER A 423 -11.94 2.62 -13.83
C SER A 423 -11.54 1.57 -14.85
N VAL A 424 -12.48 0.67 -15.17
CA VAL A 424 -12.35 -0.32 -16.24
C VAL A 424 -13.55 -0.21 -17.18
N PHE A 425 -13.32 -0.37 -18.47
CA PHE A 425 -14.39 -0.49 -19.45
C PHE A 425 -14.69 -1.96 -19.74
N VAL A 426 -15.95 -2.36 -19.63
CA VAL A 426 -16.43 -3.72 -19.92
C VAL A 426 -17.47 -3.72 -21.05
N PRO A 427 -17.54 -4.79 -21.87
CA PRO A 427 -18.60 -4.92 -22.86
C PRO A 427 -20.00 -4.94 -22.24
N HIS A 428 -20.99 -4.41 -22.94
CA HIS A 428 -22.39 -4.50 -22.55
C HIS A 428 -22.83 -5.95 -22.34
N ASN A 429 -23.67 -6.15 -21.32
CA ASN A 429 -24.19 -7.43 -20.90
C ASN A 429 -23.08 -8.47 -20.61
N THR A 430 -22.01 -8.04 -19.94
CA THR A 430 -20.97 -8.92 -19.38
C THR A 430 -20.66 -8.55 -17.94
N ALA A 431 -20.17 -9.51 -17.16
CA ALA A 431 -19.68 -9.28 -15.80
C ALA A 431 -18.37 -8.48 -15.79
N VAL A 432 -18.18 -7.63 -14.78
CA VAL A 432 -16.91 -6.96 -14.51
C VAL A 432 -16.06 -7.80 -13.56
N THR A 433 -14.74 -7.87 -13.77
CA THR A 433 -13.82 -8.50 -12.80
C THR A 433 -13.49 -7.52 -11.67
N ALA A 434 -13.51 -7.99 -10.42
CA ALA A 434 -13.07 -7.19 -9.28
C ALA A 434 -11.59 -6.80 -9.41
N PRO A 435 -11.19 -5.55 -9.12
CA PRO A 435 -9.78 -5.19 -8.99
C PRO A 435 -9.18 -5.82 -7.72
N SER A 436 -7.85 -5.82 -7.61
CA SER A 436 -7.17 -6.02 -6.34
C SER A 436 -7.76 -5.09 -5.28
N ALA A 437 -8.01 -5.61 -4.08
CA ALA A 437 -8.60 -4.82 -3.01
C ALA A 437 -7.72 -3.58 -2.71
N PRO A 438 -8.30 -2.36 -2.67
CA PRO A 438 -7.56 -1.19 -2.21
C PRO A 438 -7.15 -1.37 -0.75
N THR A 439 -6.23 -0.52 -0.28
CA THR A 439 -5.85 -0.43 1.12
C THR A 439 -6.33 0.89 1.72
N LYS A 440 -6.72 0.86 2.99
CA LYS A 440 -6.99 2.04 3.79
C LYS A 440 -6.37 1.82 5.16
N GLU A 441 -5.51 2.73 5.59
CA GLU A 441 -4.84 2.59 6.88
C GLU A 441 -5.87 2.51 8.02
N GLY A 442 -5.60 1.65 9.00
CA GLY A 442 -6.53 1.43 10.12
C GLY A 442 -7.85 0.75 9.78
N HIS A 443 -8.05 0.26 8.56
CA HIS A 443 -9.31 -0.38 8.14
C HIS A 443 -9.06 -1.71 7.43
N THR A 444 -10.09 -2.55 7.41
CA THR A 444 -10.18 -3.78 6.62
C THR A 444 -11.17 -3.56 5.47
N PHE A 445 -10.82 -4.03 4.28
CA PHE A 445 -11.68 -3.95 3.11
C PHE A 445 -12.81 -4.99 3.21
N SER A 446 -14.06 -4.53 3.14
CA SER A 446 -15.26 -5.33 3.42
C SER A 446 -16.11 -5.62 2.17
N GLY A 447 -15.61 -5.27 0.98
CA GLY A 447 -16.28 -5.50 -0.31
C GLY A 447 -16.70 -4.21 -1.04
N TRP A 448 -17.31 -4.42 -2.21
CA TRP A 448 -17.80 -3.37 -3.11
C TRP A 448 -19.31 -3.23 -2.99
N TYR A 449 -19.82 -2.00 -3.01
CA TYR A 449 -21.25 -1.68 -2.84
C TYR A 449 -21.74 -0.72 -3.93
N THR A 450 -23.04 -0.69 -4.20
CA THR A 450 -23.65 0.15 -5.25
C THR A 450 -23.66 1.65 -4.95
N ASP A 451 -23.49 2.02 -3.68
CA ASP A 451 -23.67 3.37 -3.16
C ASP A 451 -22.82 3.58 -1.89
N THR A 452 -22.74 4.83 -1.43
CA THR A 452 -22.00 5.24 -0.23
C THR A 452 -22.76 5.00 1.09
N ALA A 453 -24.04 4.64 1.05
CA ALA A 453 -24.80 4.19 2.22
C ALA A 453 -24.59 2.69 2.51
N TYR A 454 -23.97 1.97 1.57
CA TYR A 454 -23.67 0.54 1.62
C TYR A 454 -24.94 -0.35 1.71
N GLY A 455 -26.04 0.09 1.08
CA GLY A 455 -27.31 -0.62 1.13
C GLY A 455 -27.27 -1.99 0.45
N THR A 456 -26.65 -2.08 -0.73
CA THR A 456 -26.55 -3.32 -1.52
C THR A 456 -25.09 -3.63 -1.86
N GLN A 457 -24.64 -4.82 -1.47
CA GLN A 457 -23.32 -5.33 -1.87
C GLN A 457 -23.33 -5.72 -3.35
N TRP A 458 -22.28 -5.38 -4.08
CA TRP A 458 -22.16 -5.71 -5.49
C TRP A 458 -21.81 -7.18 -5.69
N ASP A 459 -22.68 -7.90 -6.39
CA ASP A 459 -22.39 -9.24 -6.91
C ASP A 459 -21.69 -9.13 -8.27
N PHE A 460 -20.46 -9.63 -8.34
CA PHE A 460 -19.65 -9.67 -9.55
C PHE A 460 -20.15 -10.65 -10.62
N SER A 461 -21.16 -11.48 -10.35
CA SER A 461 -21.90 -12.22 -11.40
C SER A 461 -22.84 -11.31 -12.22
N THR A 462 -23.23 -10.15 -11.65
CA THR A 462 -24.18 -9.22 -12.27
C THR A 462 -23.62 -8.61 -13.55
N HIS A 463 -24.38 -8.73 -14.63
CA HIS A 463 -23.99 -8.20 -15.95
C HIS A 463 -24.13 -6.68 -16.00
N ILE A 464 -23.14 -6.00 -16.58
CA ILE A 464 -23.10 -4.55 -16.69
C ILE A 464 -23.89 -4.09 -17.93
N THR A 465 -25.01 -3.42 -17.70
CA THR A 465 -25.89 -2.89 -18.75
C THR A 465 -25.80 -1.37 -18.96
N SER A 466 -25.22 -0.64 -18.00
CA SER A 466 -24.97 0.81 -18.01
C SER A 466 -23.69 1.17 -17.25
N ASP A 467 -23.15 2.37 -17.47
CA ASP A 467 -22.10 2.98 -16.64
C ASP A 467 -22.44 2.85 -15.13
N LYS A 468 -21.46 2.49 -14.30
CA LYS A 468 -21.67 2.18 -12.89
C LYS A 468 -20.49 2.63 -12.03
N THR A 469 -20.79 3.14 -10.84
CA THR A 469 -19.78 3.38 -9.80
C THR A 469 -20.01 2.41 -8.65
N LEU A 470 -18.93 1.79 -8.17
CA LEU A 470 -18.92 0.87 -7.04
C LEU A 470 -18.02 1.43 -5.94
N TYR A 471 -18.47 1.37 -4.70
CA TYR A 471 -17.81 2.00 -3.56
C TYR A 471 -17.21 0.96 -2.62
N ALA A 472 -15.96 1.15 -2.21
CA ALA A 472 -15.32 0.32 -1.21
C ALA A 472 -15.97 0.54 0.16
N LYS A 473 -16.39 -0.54 0.83
CA LYS A 473 -16.79 -0.51 2.23
C LYS A 473 -15.61 -0.85 3.12
N TRP A 474 -15.47 -0.12 4.21
CA TRP A 474 -14.37 -0.24 5.15
C TRP A 474 -14.89 -0.53 6.54
N THR A 475 -14.43 -1.61 7.16
CA THR A 475 -14.62 -1.86 8.59
C THR A 475 -13.38 -1.34 9.32
N VAL A 476 -13.55 -0.48 10.32
CA VAL A 476 -12.43 0.03 11.14
C VAL A 476 -11.77 -1.14 11.86
N LYS A 477 -10.43 -1.22 11.84
CA LYS A 477 -9.68 -2.22 12.61
C LYS A 477 -9.83 -1.91 14.09
N THR A 478 -10.06 -2.95 14.88
CA THR A 478 -10.07 -2.87 16.33
C THR A 478 -8.82 -3.52 16.93
N TYR A 479 -8.37 -2.98 18.06
CA TYR A 479 -7.20 -3.47 18.79
C TYR A 479 -7.55 -3.71 20.25
N LYS A 480 -6.91 -4.72 20.84
CA LYS A 480 -7.07 -5.05 22.25
C LYS A 480 -6.19 -4.13 23.09
N VAL A 481 -6.81 -3.36 23.98
CA VAL A 481 -6.12 -2.59 25.03
C VAL A 481 -6.42 -3.24 26.35
N GLU A 482 -5.47 -4.03 26.86
CA GLU A 482 -5.51 -4.63 28.19
C GLU A 482 -4.98 -3.66 29.23
N PHE A 483 -5.44 -3.77 30.47
CA PHE A 483 -4.83 -3.02 31.56
C PHE A 483 -4.95 -3.72 32.91
N MET A 484 -3.95 -3.54 33.77
CA MET A 484 -3.82 -4.28 35.03
C MET A 484 -2.98 -3.54 36.08
N VAL A 485 -3.02 -4.02 37.31
CA VAL A 485 -2.12 -3.60 38.39
C VAL A 485 -0.95 -4.57 38.44
N ASP A 486 0.28 -4.09 38.21
CA ASP A 486 1.53 -4.88 38.04
C ASP A 486 1.75 -5.91 39.16
N SER A 487 1.46 -5.54 40.40
CA SER A 487 1.62 -6.37 41.60
C SER A 487 0.31 -6.98 42.13
N GLY A 488 -0.84 -6.69 41.50
CA GLY A 488 -2.16 -7.06 42.03
C GLY A 488 -2.51 -6.47 43.41
N VAL A 489 -1.76 -5.48 43.92
CA VAL A 489 -1.98 -4.87 45.25
C VAL A 489 -1.80 -3.36 45.24
N GLY A 490 -2.35 -2.69 46.25
CA GLY A 490 -2.10 -1.28 46.55
C GLY A 490 -3.03 -0.27 45.87
N GLY A 491 -3.97 -0.72 45.04
CA GLY A 491 -4.96 0.14 44.41
C GLY A 491 -5.71 -0.55 43.28
N SER A 492 -6.47 0.23 42.53
CA SER A 492 -7.19 -0.20 41.33
C SER A 492 -6.86 0.71 40.15
N LEU A 493 -7.06 0.19 38.94
CA LEU A 493 -6.84 0.92 37.69
C LEU A 493 -8.12 0.89 36.86
N LYS A 494 -8.76 2.04 36.70
CA LYS A 494 -9.97 2.21 35.88
C LYS A 494 -9.60 2.71 34.50
N GLY A 495 -9.97 1.99 33.46
CA GLY A 495 -9.87 2.41 32.06
C GLY A 495 -11.23 2.91 31.54
N THR A 496 -11.21 3.93 30.68
CA THR A 496 -12.41 4.51 30.05
C THR A 496 -12.22 4.63 28.53
N TYR A 497 -13.19 4.12 27.77
CA TYR A 497 -13.25 4.24 26.31
C TYR A 497 -14.66 4.68 25.88
N GLY A 498 -14.79 5.92 25.41
CA GLY A 498 -16.10 6.54 25.18
C GLY A 498 -16.88 6.64 26.49
N THR A 499 -18.08 6.04 26.54
CA THR A 499 -18.90 5.92 27.76
C THR A 499 -18.63 4.63 28.55
N ALA A 500 -17.86 3.68 28.01
CA ALA A 500 -17.60 2.41 28.66
C ALA A 500 -16.44 2.52 29.66
N THR A 501 -16.64 2.00 30.88
CA THR A 501 -15.62 1.95 31.93
C THR A 501 -15.40 0.52 32.41
N GLN A 502 -14.16 0.16 32.73
CA GLN A 502 -13.78 -1.12 33.33
C GLN A 502 -12.67 -0.89 34.36
N THR A 503 -12.57 -1.74 35.38
CA THR A 503 -11.61 -1.56 36.48
C THR A 503 -10.83 -2.85 36.75
N ALA A 504 -9.50 -2.77 36.74
CA ALA A 504 -8.62 -3.79 37.28
C ALA A 504 -8.41 -3.54 38.78
N GLY A 505 -8.60 -4.55 39.63
CA GLY A 505 -8.50 -4.45 41.08
C GLY A 505 -7.49 -5.43 41.70
N THR A 506 -7.46 -5.49 43.03
CA THR A 506 -6.51 -6.30 43.79
C THR A 506 -6.93 -7.77 44.00
N ALA A 507 -7.69 -8.34 43.04
CA ALA A 507 -8.15 -9.72 43.14
C ALA A 507 -7.11 -10.68 42.54
N LEU A 508 -6.42 -11.42 43.42
CA LEU A 508 -5.59 -12.58 43.05
C LEU A 508 -6.47 -13.74 42.55
N PRO A 509 -5.96 -14.65 41.71
CA PRO A 509 -5.45 -14.34 40.38
C PRO A 509 -6.00 -15.36 39.36
N ASP A 510 -6.95 -14.95 38.51
CA ASP A 510 -7.33 -15.75 37.33
C ASP A 510 -7.75 -14.81 36.16
N PRO A 511 -7.36 -15.08 34.90
CA PRO A 511 -7.75 -14.26 33.76
C PRO A 511 -9.26 -14.29 33.49
N PRO A 512 -9.83 -13.28 32.78
CA PRO A 512 -9.15 -12.28 31.97
C PRO A 512 -8.94 -10.94 32.68
N GLN A 513 -7.76 -10.34 32.48
CA GLN A 513 -7.56 -8.91 32.76
C GLN A 513 -8.55 -8.06 31.94
N PRO A 514 -9.08 -6.95 32.49
CA PRO A 514 -10.03 -6.12 31.76
C PRO A 514 -9.38 -5.51 30.52
N TYR A 515 -10.18 -5.41 29.45
CA TYR A 515 -9.69 -4.91 28.17
C TYR A 515 -10.79 -4.24 27.35
N PHE A 516 -10.41 -3.30 26.51
CA PHE A 516 -11.29 -2.73 25.49
C PHE A 516 -10.87 -3.21 24.10
N MET A 517 -11.85 -3.51 23.25
CA MET A 517 -11.65 -3.53 21.80
C MET A 517 -11.89 -2.12 21.27
N VAL A 518 -10.81 -1.40 20.97
CA VAL A 518 -10.86 0.02 20.60
C VAL A 518 -10.61 0.20 19.11
N ASN A 519 -11.19 1.23 18.51
CA ASN A 519 -10.99 1.54 17.11
C ASN A 519 -9.56 2.05 16.84
N TYR A 520 -9.02 1.80 15.64
CA TYR A 520 -7.77 2.42 15.17
C TYR A 520 -7.76 3.95 15.40
N ASN A 521 -6.62 4.48 15.82
CA ASN A 521 -6.40 5.90 16.16
C ASN A 521 -7.30 6.48 17.25
N SER A 522 -8.05 5.65 17.98
CA SER A 522 -8.75 6.09 19.18
C SER A 522 -7.80 6.22 20.38
N SER A 523 -8.35 6.64 21.53
CA SER A 523 -7.62 6.81 22.79
C SER A 523 -8.39 6.18 23.95
N VAL A 524 -7.66 5.73 24.98
CA VAL A 524 -8.19 5.24 26.26
C VAL A 524 -7.58 6.06 27.39
N SER A 525 -8.41 6.61 28.26
CA SER A 525 -7.97 7.28 29.48
C SER A 525 -7.96 6.32 30.66
N PHE A 526 -7.01 6.51 31.56
CA PHE A 526 -6.78 5.67 32.73
C PHE A 526 -6.75 6.51 34.00
N GLU A 527 -7.40 6.01 35.04
CA GLU A 527 -7.49 6.58 36.38
C GLU A 527 -7.00 5.53 37.36
N ALA A 528 -5.81 5.73 37.92
CA ALA A 528 -5.28 4.93 39.01
C ALA A 528 -5.82 5.45 40.34
N VAL A 529 -6.44 4.57 41.11
CA VAL A 529 -7.03 4.86 42.42
C VAL A 529 -6.24 4.07 43.46
N PRO A 530 -5.22 4.67 44.12
CA PRO A 530 -4.49 4.03 45.19
C PRO A 530 -5.41 3.67 46.37
N ASN A 531 -5.13 2.56 47.03
CA ASN A 531 -5.73 2.27 48.33
C ASN A 531 -5.22 3.29 49.38
N TYR A 532 -5.98 3.51 50.45
CA TYR A 532 -5.54 4.42 51.52
C TYR A 532 -4.21 3.94 52.12
N GLY A 533 -3.25 4.85 52.27
CA GLY A 533 -1.86 4.53 52.63
C GLY A 533 -0.92 4.19 51.44
N TRP A 534 -1.42 4.12 50.21
CA TRP A 534 -0.63 3.85 49.01
C TRP A 534 -0.58 5.06 48.06
N GLU A 535 0.39 5.07 47.16
CA GLU A 535 0.54 6.03 46.07
C GLU A 535 1.00 5.33 44.78
N VAL A 536 0.88 6.00 43.64
CA VAL A 536 1.38 5.48 42.36
C VAL A 536 2.90 5.53 42.34
N ASP A 537 3.54 4.37 42.23
CA ASP A 537 4.99 4.29 42.00
C ASP A 537 5.33 4.70 40.56
N ARG A 538 4.73 4.00 39.60
CA ARG A 538 5.01 4.17 38.17
C ARG A 538 3.91 3.60 37.30
N TRP A 539 3.92 4.04 36.04
CA TRP A 539 3.18 3.44 34.94
C TRP A 539 4.14 2.75 33.97
N SER A 540 3.63 1.77 33.21
CA SER A 540 4.32 1.19 32.07
C SER A 540 3.34 0.78 30.98
N VAL A 541 3.81 0.71 29.73
CA VAL A 541 3.01 0.31 28.58
C VAL A 541 3.82 -0.65 27.71
N VAL A 542 3.18 -1.75 27.27
CA VAL A 542 3.80 -2.81 26.47
C VAL A 542 2.99 -3.05 25.19
N PRO A 543 3.61 -3.03 24.00
CA PRO A 543 4.94 -2.51 23.73
C PRO A 543 5.04 -1.00 24.07
N ALA A 544 6.26 -0.51 24.32
CA ALA A 544 6.50 0.90 24.60
C ALA A 544 5.96 1.81 23.48
N SER A 545 5.37 2.95 23.84
CA SER A 545 4.78 3.89 22.89
C SER A 545 4.94 5.33 23.36
N SER A 546 5.35 6.20 22.45
CA SER A 546 5.39 7.67 22.64
C SER A 546 4.01 8.31 22.73
N SER A 547 2.93 7.56 22.42
CA SER A 547 1.54 8.04 22.49
C SER A 547 0.90 7.83 23.87
N PHE A 548 1.67 7.35 24.86
CA PHE A 548 1.27 7.27 26.25
C PHE A 548 1.73 8.52 27.02
N SER A 549 0.79 9.22 27.66
CA SER A 549 1.01 10.51 28.32
C SER A 549 0.31 10.60 29.68
N GLY A 550 0.71 11.58 30.51
CA GLY A 550 0.14 11.82 31.85
C GLY A 550 0.62 10.87 32.96
N GLY A 551 0.94 9.61 32.61
CA GLY A 551 1.39 8.56 33.54
C GLY A 551 2.80 8.71 34.12
N ASN A 552 3.14 9.90 34.63
CA ASN A 552 4.37 10.14 35.38
C ASN A 552 4.31 9.44 36.76
N PRO A 553 5.46 9.16 37.42
CA PRO A 553 5.49 8.72 38.82
C PRO A 553 4.65 9.64 39.72
N GLY A 554 3.84 9.05 40.61
CA GLY A 554 2.88 9.77 41.46
C GLY A 554 1.60 10.26 40.76
N SER A 555 1.50 10.24 39.42
CA SER A 555 0.28 10.64 38.71
C SER A 555 -0.83 9.60 38.83
N THR A 556 -2.02 10.03 39.23
CA THR A 556 -3.24 9.19 39.26
C THR A 556 -3.95 9.11 37.91
N SER A 557 -3.49 9.81 36.87
CA SER A 557 -4.10 9.75 35.54
C SER A 557 -3.08 9.55 34.42
N ALA A 558 -3.51 8.83 33.39
CA ALA A 558 -2.75 8.62 32.17
C ALA A 558 -3.68 8.52 30.96
N THR A 559 -3.16 8.67 29.75
CA THR A 559 -3.90 8.45 28.50
C THR A 559 -3.01 7.73 27.50
N LEU A 560 -3.55 6.69 26.88
CA LEU A 560 -2.97 6.05 25.71
C LEU A 560 -3.72 6.56 24.48
N SER A 561 -3.02 7.25 23.58
CA SER A 561 -3.57 7.80 22.35
C SER A 561 -3.04 7.08 21.10
N ASN A 562 -3.58 7.40 19.92
CA ASN A 562 -3.13 6.91 18.61
C ASN A 562 -2.93 5.38 18.57
N ILE A 563 -3.97 4.63 18.97
CA ILE A 563 -3.86 3.18 19.16
C ILE A 563 -3.88 2.47 17.80
N THR A 564 -2.77 1.84 17.45
CA THR A 564 -2.52 1.21 16.13
C THR A 564 -2.18 -0.30 16.19
N ARG A 565 -2.12 -0.88 17.39
CA ARG A 565 -1.79 -2.28 17.66
C ARG A 565 -2.36 -2.70 19.02
N ASN A 566 -2.32 -4.00 19.33
CA ASN A 566 -2.66 -4.48 20.68
C ASN A 566 -1.62 -3.96 21.69
N MET A 567 -2.08 -3.55 22.87
CA MET A 567 -1.25 -2.93 23.92
C MET A 567 -1.76 -3.28 25.32
N THR A 568 -0.85 -3.28 26.30
CA THR A 568 -1.14 -3.51 27.71
C THR A 568 -0.64 -2.32 28.53
N VAL A 569 -1.50 -1.70 29.35
CA VAL A 569 -1.15 -0.60 30.26
C VAL A 569 -1.13 -1.11 31.70
N MET A 570 -0.03 -0.86 32.40
CA MET A 570 0.16 -1.32 33.78
C MET A 570 0.42 -0.13 34.71
N VAL A 571 -0.18 -0.16 35.89
CA VAL A 571 0.19 0.73 37.00
C VAL A 571 0.77 -0.09 38.13
N LYS A 572 1.78 0.46 38.81
CA LYS A 572 2.33 -0.09 40.05
C LYS A 572 2.12 0.90 41.18
N PHE A 573 1.63 0.40 42.31
CA PHE A 573 1.51 1.17 43.55
C PHE A 573 2.65 0.84 44.52
N LYS A 574 2.94 1.77 45.43
CA LYS A 574 3.82 1.58 46.59
C LYS A 574 3.16 2.13 47.85
N GLN A 575 3.60 1.62 49.00
CA GLN A 575 3.21 2.15 50.30
C GLN A 575 3.77 3.59 50.45
N LYS A 576 2.97 4.53 50.96
CA LYS A 576 3.47 5.86 51.30
C LYS A 576 4.41 5.73 52.51
N THR A 577 5.59 6.34 52.42
CA THR A 577 6.57 6.39 53.52
C THR A 577 6.71 7.78 54.15
N ILE A 578 5.90 8.75 53.71
CA ILE A 578 5.90 10.13 54.21
C ILE A 578 4.47 10.51 54.62
N VAL A 579 4.33 11.08 55.81
CA VAL A 579 3.09 11.68 56.33
C VAL A 579 3.35 13.16 56.57
N LYS A 580 2.52 14.01 55.96
CA LYS A 580 2.59 15.47 56.05
C LYS A 580 1.41 16.00 56.86
N SER A 581 1.59 17.13 57.54
CA SER A 581 0.49 17.86 58.18
C SER A 581 -0.64 18.27 57.22
N THR A 582 -0.35 18.34 55.92
CA THR A 582 -1.31 18.64 54.85
C THR A 582 -1.97 17.41 54.21
N ASP A 583 -1.62 16.18 54.61
CA ASP A 583 -2.34 14.99 54.14
C ASP A 583 -3.74 14.94 54.78
N ASN A 584 -4.73 14.37 54.06
CA ASN A 584 -6.09 14.23 54.59
C ASN A 584 -6.16 13.17 55.71
N GLU A 585 -6.66 13.58 56.89
CA GLU A 585 -6.68 12.77 58.12
C GLU A 585 -5.29 12.17 58.43
N PRO A 586 -4.28 13.00 58.75
CA PRO A 586 -2.89 12.55 58.69
C PRO A 586 -2.51 11.61 59.85
N TRP A 587 -3.24 11.63 60.97
CA TRP A 587 -3.05 10.66 62.06
C TRP A 587 -3.57 9.26 61.67
N LYS A 588 -4.73 9.21 61.01
CA LYS A 588 -5.29 8.00 60.41
C LYS A 588 -4.38 7.46 59.31
N LEU A 589 -3.83 8.35 58.47
CA LEU A 589 -2.87 7.96 57.44
C LEU A 589 -1.61 7.34 58.05
N LEU A 590 -1.07 7.91 59.13
CA LEU A 590 0.07 7.34 59.85
C LEU A 590 -0.25 5.94 60.42
N LYS A 591 -1.42 5.75 61.04
CA LYS A 591 -1.86 4.42 61.51
C LYS A 591 -1.94 3.39 60.38
N GLU A 592 -2.52 3.74 59.23
CA GLU A 592 -2.65 2.80 58.12
C GLU A 592 -1.27 2.52 57.48
N ILE A 593 -0.41 3.53 57.32
CA ILE A 593 0.97 3.35 56.84
C ILE A 593 1.74 2.41 57.77
N VAL A 594 1.73 2.62 59.09
CA VAL A 594 2.38 1.72 60.06
C VAL A 594 1.87 0.28 59.96
N LYS A 595 0.57 0.10 59.75
CA LYS A 595 -0.06 -1.21 59.60
C LYS A 595 0.38 -1.93 58.31
N ILE A 596 0.37 -1.24 57.17
CA ILE A 596 0.74 -1.84 55.88
C ILE A 596 2.26 -1.98 55.70
N ALA A 597 3.06 -1.08 56.28
CA ALA A 597 4.51 -0.94 56.09
C ALA A 597 5.28 -2.26 56.17
N ASP A 598 6.28 -2.46 55.32
CA ASP A 598 7.12 -3.65 55.35
C ASP A 598 8.03 -3.71 56.61
N GLU A 599 8.54 -4.90 56.94
CA GLU A 599 9.45 -5.10 58.09
C GLU A 599 10.74 -4.28 57.91
N ASN A 600 11.12 -3.52 58.94
CA ASN A 600 12.23 -2.55 58.96
C ASN A 600 12.01 -1.29 58.09
N ALA A 601 10.78 -1.01 57.63
CA ALA A 601 10.48 0.21 56.90
C ALA A 601 10.76 1.49 57.72
N THR A 602 11.08 2.58 57.01
CA THR A 602 11.25 3.92 57.58
C THR A 602 10.11 4.83 57.13
N ILE A 603 9.43 5.44 58.10
CA ILE A 603 8.32 6.37 57.90
C ILE A 603 8.78 7.76 58.34
N THR A 604 8.61 8.76 57.47
CA THR A 604 9.03 10.15 57.74
C THR A 604 7.82 11.02 58.05
N ILE A 605 7.90 11.74 59.15
CA ILE A 605 6.93 12.74 59.60
C ILE A 605 7.40 14.12 59.13
N ASN A 606 6.48 14.93 58.60
CA ASN A 606 6.76 16.28 58.13
C ASN A 606 5.67 17.24 58.63
N GLY A 607 6.07 18.15 59.53
CA GLY A 607 5.16 19.05 60.25
C GLY A 607 4.41 18.37 61.39
N THR A 608 3.45 19.11 61.97
CA THR A 608 2.61 18.63 63.07
C THR A 608 1.49 17.73 62.58
N ILE A 609 1.50 16.46 63.00
CA ILE A 609 0.43 15.50 62.79
C ILE A 609 -0.41 15.45 64.06
N THR A 610 -1.59 16.06 64.01
CA THR A 610 -2.50 16.20 65.17
C THR A 610 -3.67 15.23 65.07
N ALA A 611 -3.95 14.52 66.16
CA ALA A 611 -5.17 13.71 66.29
C ALA A 611 -6.43 14.58 66.41
N THR A 612 -7.54 14.16 65.81
CA THR A 612 -8.82 14.88 65.81
C THR A 612 -9.98 13.91 66.08
N ASN A 613 -11.11 14.39 66.61
CA ASN A 613 -12.33 13.58 66.85
C ASN A 613 -13.04 13.08 65.56
N THR A 614 -12.37 13.07 64.40
CA THR A 614 -12.96 12.67 63.12
C THR A 614 -12.98 11.15 62.98
N GLY A 615 -14.15 10.57 62.72
CA GLY A 615 -14.35 9.14 62.55
C GLY A 615 -14.43 8.34 63.85
N ALA A 616 -14.72 7.04 63.72
CA ALA A 616 -14.93 6.13 64.85
C ALA A 616 -14.17 4.81 64.66
N GLY A 617 -13.82 4.16 65.78
CA GLY A 617 -13.14 2.86 65.77
C GLY A 617 -11.71 2.93 65.19
N PRO A 618 -11.16 1.81 64.67
CA PRO A 618 -9.75 1.73 64.29
C PRO A 618 -9.38 2.66 63.13
N THR A 619 -10.34 3.04 62.29
CA THR A 619 -10.16 3.92 61.12
C THR A 619 -10.35 5.41 61.41
N ALA A 620 -10.51 5.82 62.68
CA ALA A 620 -10.62 7.23 63.05
C ALA A 620 -9.30 8.01 62.91
N ASN A 621 -9.35 9.35 62.88
CA ASN A 621 -8.18 10.24 62.92
C ASN A 621 -7.64 10.50 64.34
N TRP A 622 -7.83 9.51 65.22
CA TRP A 622 -7.36 9.46 66.59
C TRP A 622 -7.07 8.00 66.98
N GLY A 623 -6.48 7.77 68.14
CA GLY A 623 -6.22 6.44 68.72
C GLY A 623 -4.76 6.01 68.62
N GLU A 624 -4.41 4.97 69.38
CA GLU A 624 -3.04 4.46 69.48
C GLU A 624 -2.51 3.92 68.15
N ILE A 625 -1.22 4.14 67.89
CA ILE A 625 -0.47 3.55 66.77
C ILE A 625 0.25 2.30 67.31
N ILE A 626 -0.25 1.12 66.91
CA ILE A 626 0.29 -0.17 67.38
C ILE A 626 1.45 -0.61 66.49
N ILE A 627 2.62 -0.83 67.10
CA ILE A 627 3.84 -1.28 66.42
C ILE A 627 3.95 -2.79 66.55
N THR A 628 3.64 -3.49 65.46
CA THR A 628 3.70 -4.96 65.31
C THR A 628 4.80 -5.44 64.35
N LYS A 629 5.64 -4.51 63.89
CA LYS A 629 6.80 -4.69 63.01
C LYS A 629 7.96 -3.86 63.54
N ASN A 630 9.19 -4.24 63.23
CA ASN A 630 10.36 -3.40 63.43
C ASN A 630 10.23 -2.19 62.49
N LEU A 631 10.20 -0.98 63.03
CA LEU A 631 9.95 0.23 62.24
C LEU A 631 10.79 1.38 62.74
N THR A 632 11.26 2.23 61.82
CA THR A 632 11.79 3.56 62.14
C THR A 632 10.72 4.61 61.80
N ILE A 633 10.38 5.46 62.76
CA ILE A 633 9.59 6.66 62.52
C ILE A 633 10.50 7.86 62.81
N GLN A 634 10.68 8.74 61.83
CA GLN A 634 11.64 9.84 61.92
C GLN A 634 11.03 11.18 61.53
N GLY A 635 11.46 12.26 62.18
CA GLY A 635 11.35 13.61 61.67
C GLY A 635 12.62 14.03 60.94
N THR A 636 12.55 15.16 60.25
CA THR A 636 13.70 15.93 59.75
C THR A 636 14.20 16.95 60.78
N ASN A 637 13.29 17.47 61.62
CA ASN A 637 13.58 18.44 62.67
C ASN A 637 12.62 18.25 63.85
N LYS A 638 13.17 17.92 65.02
CA LYS A 638 12.39 17.63 66.24
C LYS A 638 11.49 18.77 66.71
N PHE A 639 11.80 20.01 66.33
CA PHE A 639 11.03 21.19 66.74
C PHE A 639 9.83 21.49 65.84
N SER A 640 9.75 20.90 64.63
CA SER A 640 8.64 21.09 63.67
C SER A 640 7.90 19.81 63.31
N ASP A 641 8.56 18.66 63.41
CA ASP A 641 7.98 17.36 63.09
C ASP A 641 7.47 16.71 64.38
N ILE A 642 6.16 16.80 64.57
CA ILE A 642 5.49 16.61 65.86
C ILE A 642 4.34 15.62 65.70
N LEU A 643 4.24 14.63 66.59
CA LEU A 643 3.05 13.80 66.77
C LEU A 643 2.28 14.30 68.00
N ASP A 644 1.17 15.00 67.78
CA ASP A 644 0.33 15.58 68.82
C ASP A 644 -0.95 14.74 68.99
N ALA A 645 -1.00 13.91 70.04
CA ALA A 645 -2.18 13.12 70.36
C ALA A 645 -3.35 13.94 70.94
N ASN A 646 -3.19 15.25 71.11
CA ASN A 646 -4.26 16.21 71.33
C ASN A 646 -5.23 15.85 72.47
N SER A 647 -4.76 15.21 73.55
CA SER A 647 -5.65 14.69 74.61
C SER A 647 -6.59 15.74 75.23
N ALA A 648 -6.22 17.02 75.18
CA ALA A 648 -7.06 18.12 75.66
C ALA A 648 -8.26 18.40 74.73
N GLY A 649 -8.10 18.24 73.41
CA GLY A 649 -9.17 18.43 72.42
C GLY A 649 -10.03 17.19 72.16
N LEU A 650 -9.59 16.00 72.60
CA LEU A 650 -10.27 14.72 72.34
C LEU A 650 -11.24 14.23 73.42
N SER A 651 -11.34 14.93 74.57
CA SER A 651 -12.18 14.57 75.73
C SER A 651 -12.13 13.09 76.14
N GLU A 652 -13.10 12.28 75.71
CA GLU A 652 -13.23 10.84 75.99
C GLU A 652 -12.44 9.94 75.02
N ASN A 653 -12.03 10.47 73.86
CA ASN A 653 -11.22 9.77 72.87
C ASN A 653 -9.70 9.93 73.12
N ALA A 654 -9.31 10.48 74.27
CA ALA A 654 -7.90 10.64 74.63
C ALA A 654 -7.16 9.29 74.62
N HIS A 655 -6.01 9.24 73.94
CA HIS A 655 -5.26 8.01 73.69
C HIS A 655 -3.74 8.18 73.90
N ARG A 656 -3.03 7.06 74.04
CA ARG A 656 -1.57 7.02 73.91
C ARG A 656 -1.15 7.26 72.45
N ILE A 657 0.09 7.66 72.21
CA ILE A 657 0.65 7.75 70.85
C ILE A 657 1.04 6.35 70.33
N PHE A 658 1.96 5.65 70.98
CA PHE A 658 2.52 4.37 70.50
C PHE A 658 2.42 3.23 71.50
N THR A 659 2.16 2.02 71.00
CA THR A 659 2.26 0.79 71.78
C THR A 659 3.10 -0.23 71.01
N VAL A 660 4.20 -0.69 71.61
CA VAL A 660 5.13 -1.66 71.01
C VAL A 660 4.87 -3.05 71.57
N GLU A 661 4.55 -4.00 70.68
CA GLU A 661 4.10 -5.34 71.03
C GLU A 661 4.84 -6.43 70.22
N ASN A 662 4.53 -7.70 70.50
CA ASN A 662 5.00 -8.87 69.75
C ASN A 662 6.53 -9.01 69.58
N GLY A 663 7.30 -8.51 70.55
CA GLY A 663 8.77 -8.61 70.56
C GLY A 663 9.46 -7.70 69.54
N LYS A 664 8.80 -6.63 69.12
CA LYS A 664 9.27 -5.73 68.05
C LYS A 664 9.99 -4.50 68.58
N THR A 665 10.71 -3.83 67.69
CA THR A 665 11.46 -2.60 67.97
C THR A 665 10.84 -1.39 67.28
N LEU A 666 10.49 -0.37 68.05
CA LEU A 666 10.21 0.97 67.54
C LEU A 666 11.47 1.82 67.65
N THR A 667 11.99 2.32 66.52
CA THR A 667 13.02 3.35 66.50
C THR A 667 12.40 4.72 66.22
N LEU A 668 12.64 5.71 67.09
CA LEU A 668 12.22 7.09 66.88
C LEU A 668 13.44 8.01 66.70
N LYS A 669 13.39 8.93 65.74
CA LYS A 669 14.50 9.87 65.45
C LYS A 669 14.00 11.28 65.19
N ASN A 670 14.64 12.30 65.76
CA ASN A 670 14.47 13.72 65.39
C ASN A 670 13.01 14.21 65.33
N LEU A 671 12.16 13.80 66.27
CA LEU A 671 10.74 14.17 66.33
C LEU A 671 10.25 14.42 67.76
N THR A 672 9.17 15.18 67.90
CA THR A 672 8.49 15.41 69.19
C THR A 672 7.23 14.57 69.31
N LEU A 673 7.02 13.97 70.48
CA LEU A 673 5.78 13.32 70.92
C LEU A 673 5.11 14.19 71.97
N LYS A 674 3.84 14.54 71.81
CA LYS A 674 3.14 15.37 72.81
C LYS A 674 1.68 15.05 73.04
N ASN A 675 1.18 15.48 74.19
CA ASN A 675 -0.23 15.42 74.60
C ASN A 675 -0.87 14.02 74.52
N GLY A 676 -0.07 12.95 74.65
CA GLY A 676 -0.58 11.58 74.73
C GLY A 676 -1.15 11.30 76.13
N LYS A 677 -2.33 10.69 76.20
CA LYS A 677 -3.00 10.32 77.45
C LYS A 677 -3.97 9.16 77.24
N PRO A 678 -3.64 7.91 77.65
CA PRO A 678 -4.57 6.80 77.57
C PRO A 678 -5.72 6.93 78.58
N LEU A 679 -6.72 6.06 78.43
CA LEU A 679 -7.89 5.97 79.31
C LEU A 679 -7.55 5.32 80.69
N VAL A 680 -8.57 5.18 81.54
CA VAL A 680 -8.48 4.73 82.94
C VAL A 680 -7.65 3.45 83.13
N ASP A 681 -6.86 3.41 84.21
CA ASP A 681 -5.97 2.32 84.65
C ASP A 681 -4.81 1.97 83.69
N ILE A 682 -4.60 2.76 82.63
CA ILE A 682 -3.56 2.51 81.63
C ILE A 682 -2.35 3.46 81.83
N SER A 683 -1.15 2.86 81.81
CA SER A 683 0.15 3.53 82.02
C SER A 683 0.84 3.91 80.69
N GLY A 684 1.72 4.92 80.68
CA GLY A 684 2.43 5.38 79.47
C GLY A 684 1.60 6.34 78.63
N GLY A 685 1.83 7.66 78.76
CA GLY A 685 1.11 8.68 77.98
C GLY A 685 1.52 8.76 76.51
N ALA A 686 2.83 8.74 76.23
CA ALA A 686 3.36 8.70 74.86
C ALA A 686 3.61 7.27 74.36
N ILE A 687 4.30 6.44 75.15
CA ILE A 687 4.75 5.10 74.70
C ILE A 687 4.50 4.03 75.78
N LEU A 688 3.99 2.87 75.36
CA LEU A 688 4.03 1.62 76.14
C LEU A 688 4.95 0.64 75.41
N VAL A 689 6.00 0.20 76.09
CA VAL A 689 6.89 -0.87 75.60
C VAL A 689 6.55 -2.14 76.36
N ARG A 690 5.93 -3.12 75.71
CA ARG A 690 5.62 -4.41 76.37
C ARG A 690 6.88 -5.22 76.63
N ALA A 691 6.76 -6.23 77.50
CA ALA A 691 7.82 -7.20 77.76
C ALA A 691 8.36 -7.81 76.44
N GLY A 692 9.68 -7.95 76.36
CA GLY A 692 10.38 -8.42 75.16
C GLY A 692 10.44 -7.44 73.98
N CYS A 693 9.81 -6.26 74.07
CA CYS A 693 9.83 -5.23 73.02
C CYS A 693 10.87 -4.14 73.33
N THR A 694 11.24 -3.35 72.33
CA THR A 694 12.25 -2.29 72.45
C THR A 694 11.75 -0.95 71.90
N ALA A 695 12.07 0.15 72.57
CA ALA A 695 11.93 1.51 72.03
C ALA A 695 13.28 2.25 72.07
N ASP A 696 13.84 2.52 70.89
CA ASP A 696 15.11 3.22 70.71
C ASP A 696 14.85 4.65 70.25
N LEU A 697 15.14 5.63 71.09
CA LEU A 697 14.87 7.05 70.86
C LEU A 697 16.18 7.82 70.68
N PHE A 698 16.29 8.56 69.57
CA PHE A 698 17.45 9.39 69.24
C PHE A 698 17.02 10.82 68.94
N ASP A 699 17.55 11.78 69.69
CA ASP A 699 17.28 13.21 69.49
C ASP A 699 15.76 13.55 69.50
N CYS A 700 14.97 12.82 70.29
CA CYS A 700 13.53 13.02 70.42
C CYS A 700 13.16 13.91 71.62
N ILE A 701 11.97 14.51 71.56
CA ILE A 701 11.35 15.17 72.72
C ILE A 701 10.05 14.43 73.03
N ILE A 702 9.76 14.17 74.30
CA ILE A 702 8.43 13.78 74.77
C ILE A 702 7.95 14.85 75.74
N GLU A 703 6.82 15.48 75.48
CA GLU A 703 6.32 16.54 76.34
C GLU A 703 4.80 16.58 76.58
N SER A 704 4.41 17.08 77.76
CA SER A 704 3.00 17.32 78.12
C SER A 704 2.08 16.09 78.09
N CYS A 705 2.66 14.89 78.03
CA CYS A 705 1.93 13.62 78.07
C CYS A 705 1.48 13.27 79.49
N LYS A 706 0.33 12.62 79.61
CA LYS A 706 -0.30 12.31 80.90
C LYS A 706 -0.72 10.85 80.97
N THR A 707 -0.99 10.33 82.16
CA THR A 707 -1.65 9.03 82.31
C THR A 707 -3.18 9.16 82.34
N GLY A 708 -3.86 8.03 82.17
CA GLY A 708 -5.23 7.88 82.67
C GLY A 708 -5.26 7.86 84.20
N ILE A 709 -6.47 7.71 84.77
CA ILE A 709 -6.66 7.53 86.21
C ILE A 709 -5.84 6.31 86.67
N ASN A 710 -5.25 6.38 87.88
CA ASN A 710 -4.35 5.38 88.47
C ASN A 710 -3.06 5.05 87.69
N GLY A 711 -2.82 5.64 86.52
CA GLY A 711 -1.70 5.25 85.66
C GLY A 711 -0.32 5.71 86.17
N ASN A 712 0.71 5.04 85.65
CA ASN A 712 2.13 5.35 85.87
C ASN A 712 2.80 5.75 84.55
N GLY A 713 3.94 6.44 84.58
CA GLY A 713 4.70 6.76 83.37
C GLY A 713 4.00 7.80 82.49
N GLY A 714 4.01 9.08 82.88
CA GLY A 714 3.32 10.14 82.12
C GLY A 714 3.83 10.27 80.69
N ALA A 715 5.12 10.03 80.46
CA ALA A 715 5.70 9.87 79.13
C ALA A 715 5.71 8.40 78.69
N MET A 716 6.34 7.49 79.45
CA MET A 716 6.55 6.11 79.01
C MET A 716 6.32 5.08 80.12
N SER A 717 5.70 3.96 79.75
CA SER A 717 5.62 2.73 80.55
C SER A 717 6.48 1.64 79.91
N ILE A 718 7.49 1.17 80.63
CA ILE A 718 8.59 0.35 80.12
C ILE A 718 8.57 -1.00 80.83
N LEU A 719 7.98 -1.99 80.17
CA LEU A 719 7.99 -3.40 80.58
C LEU A 719 9.02 -4.20 79.76
N GLY A 720 9.44 -3.68 78.61
CA GLY A 720 10.57 -4.15 77.81
C GLY A 720 11.81 -3.26 77.99
N THR A 721 12.52 -2.94 76.90
CA THR A 721 13.69 -2.07 76.91
C THR A 721 13.39 -0.69 76.32
N ALA A 722 13.87 0.38 76.94
CA ALA A 722 13.87 1.72 76.39
C ALA A 722 15.27 2.35 76.45
N ASN A 723 15.78 2.82 75.32
CA ASN A 723 17.08 3.46 75.20
C ASN A 723 16.87 4.90 74.71
N LEU A 724 17.24 5.90 75.51
CA LEU A 724 17.06 7.31 75.17
C LEU A 724 18.43 7.98 75.02
N THR A 725 18.78 8.33 73.78
CA THR A 725 20.02 9.03 73.42
C THR A 725 19.72 10.47 73.01
N ARG A 726 20.30 11.46 73.69
CA ARG A 726 20.09 12.92 73.41
C ARG A 726 18.61 13.35 73.41
N CYS A 727 17.78 12.66 74.19
CA CYS A 727 16.35 12.92 74.26
C CYS A 727 15.98 13.83 75.44
N THR A 728 14.81 14.47 75.36
CA THR A 728 14.24 15.25 76.47
C THR A 728 12.85 14.74 76.80
N VAL A 729 12.56 14.45 78.07
CA VAL A 729 11.24 14.05 78.56
C VAL A 729 10.77 15.06 79.60
N LYS A 730 9.78 15.90 79.29
CA LYS A 730 9.44 17.07 80.12
C LYS A 730 7.94 17.36 80.23
N LYS A 731 7.50 18.08 81.25
CA LYS A 731 6.08 18.45 81.49
C LYS A 731 5.10 17.28 81.58
N CYS A 732 5.58 16.05 81.72
CA CYS A 732 4.73 14.87 81.77
C CYS A 732 4.19 14.62 83.18
N GLU A 733 2.97 14.11 83.28
CA GLU A 733 2.26 13.92 84.56
C GLU A 733 1.67 12.51 84.68
N ALA A 734 2.13 11.76 85.67
CA ALA A 734 1.50 10.49 86.06
C ALA A 734 0.64 10.70 87.30
N GLU A 735 -0.54 10.08 87.34
CA GLU A 735 -1.37 10.18 88.54
C GLU A 735 -0.70 9.44 89.71
N LYS A 736 -0.19 8.22 89.50
CA LYS A 736 0.55 7.49 90.53
C LYS A 736 2.05 7.78 90.45
N ASN A 737 2.83 6.90 89.83
CA ASN A 737 4.29 6.91 89.91
C ASN A 737 4.94 7.16 88.54
N GLY A 738 6.17 7.62 88.52
CA GLY A 738 6.92 7.83 87.28
C GLY A 738 6.32 8.95 86.44
N GLY A 739 6.38 10.20 86.91
CA GLY A 739 5.78 11.34 86.21
C GLY A 739 6.24 11.48 84.77
N GLY A 740 7.53 11.24 84.51
CA GLY A 740 8.06 10.97 83.18
C GLY A 740 8.01 9.48 82.84
N LEU A 741 8.91 8.70 83.43
CA LEU A 741 9.20 7.33 83.03
C LEU A 741 8.85 6.32 84.13
N TYR A 742 8.29 5.18 83.73
CA TYR A 742 7.98 4.06 84.61
C TYR A 742 8.61 2.78 84.09
N VAL A 743 9.42 2.12 84.92
CA VAL A 743 10.15 0.88 84.59
C VAL A 743 9.63 -0.23 85.49
N TYR A 744 9.04 -1.27 84.90
CA TYR A 744 8.29 -2.30 85.64
C TYR A 744 8.63 -3.73 85.19
N GLY A 745 8.99 -4.56 86.16
CA GLY A 745 9.01 -6.02 86.00
C GLY A 745 10.39 -6.58 85.61
N TYR A 746 10.52 -7.90 85.76
CA TYR A 746 11.75 -8.62 85.46
C TYR A 746 12.11 -8.51 83.97
N GLY A 747 13.37 -8.15 83.68
CA GLY A 747 13.85 -7.93 82.32
C GLY A 747 13.54 -6.54 81.74
N SER A 748 12.77 -5.70 82.44
CA SER A 748 12.57 -4.31 82.01
C SER A 748 13.82 -3.46 82.22
N LYS A 749 14.16 -2.63 81.23
CA LYS A 749 15.40 -1.83 81.24
C LYS A 749 15.18 -0.43 80.67
N LEU A 750 15.68 0.59 81.38
CA LEU A 750 15.85 1.95 80.89
C LEU A 750 17.34 2.28 80.81
N ILE A 751 17.79 2.82 79.67
CA ILE A 751 19.13 3.40 79.50
C ILE A 751 18.99 4.87 79.10
N LEU A 752 19.69 5.76 79.83
CA LEU A 752 19.81 7.17 79.48
C LEU A 752 21.26 7.52 79.10
N ASP A 753 21.42 8.02 77.88
CA ASP A 753 22.67 8.50 77.31
C ASP A 753 22.52 9.96 76.84
N ASN A 754 23.17 10.89 77.54
CA ASN A 754 23.12 12.33 77.29
C ASN A 754 21.69 12.89 77.16
N SER A 755 20.74 12.32 77.92
CA SER A 755 19.31 12.65 77.87
C SER A 755 18.87 13.42 79.12
N ILE A 756 17.80 14.21 78.99
CA ILE A 756 17.25 15.07 80.04
C ILE A 756 15.87 14.56 80.44
N ILE A 757 15.67 14.25 81.73
CA ILE A 757 14.36 13.96 82.31
C ILE A 757 13.93 15.15 83.18
N GLY A 758 13.04 15.96 82.63
CA GLY A 758 12.58 17.25 83.15
C GLY A 758 13.20 18.40 82.37
N GLY A 759 13.65 19.43 83.08
CA GLY A 759 14.34 20.57 82.45
C GLY A 759 14.64 21.70 83.44
N SER A 760 15.35 22.71 82.94
CA SER A 760 15.83 23.86 83.71
C SER A 760 14.83 25.01 83.83
N GLU A 761 13.80 25.07 82.98
CA GLU A 761 12.75 26.09 83.02
C GLU A 761 11.71 25.78 84.11
N ALA A 762 11.11 26.82 84.69
CA ALA A 762 10.06 26.67 85.68
C ALA A 762 8.84 25.97 85.06
N GLY A 763 8.53 24.76 85.54
CA GLY A 763 7.44 23.93 85.03
C GLY A 763 7.83 22.95 83.92
N ASP A 764 9.10 22.84 83.52
CA ASP A 764 9.59 21.76 82.63
C ASP A 764 9.65 20.39 83.35
N GLY A 765 9.74 20.38 84.69
CA GLY A 765 9.81 19.15 85.49
C GLY A 765 8.60 18.22 85.32
N ASN A 766 8.85 16.91 85.29
CA ASN A 766 7.78 15.91 85.29
C ASN A 766 7.22 15.70 86.71
N LYS A 767 5.99 15.19 86.80
CA LYS A 767 5.24 15.14 88.06
C LYS A 767 4.54 13.81 88.31
N ALA A 768 4.82 13.20 89.45
CA ALA A 768 4.06 12.09 90.02
C ALA A 768 3.07 12.64 91.04
N VAL A 769 1.80 12.81 90.66
CA VAL A 769 0.80 13.56 91.46
C VAL A 769 0.56 12.91 92.82
N ASN A 770 0.32 11.60 92.83
CA ASN A 770 -0.06 10.84 94.01
C ASN A 770 0.96 9.79 94.47
N GLY A 771 2.11 9.64 93.80
CA GLY A 771 3.08 8.59 94.07
C GLY A 771 4.55 9.04 94.04
N ILE A 772 5.40 8.10 93.63
CA ILE A 772 6.86 8.12 93.78
C ILE A 772 7.51 8.31 92.40
N GLY A 773 8.68 8.95 92.32
CA GLY A 773 9.43 9.06 91.07
C GLY A 773 8.83 10.12 90.16
N GLY A 774 9.02 11.41 90.47
CA GLY A 774 8.51 12.50 89.63
C GLY A 774 9.10 12.47 88.22
N GLY A 775 10.40 12.23 88.10
CA GLY A 775 11.06 11.97 86.82
C GLY A 775 10.91 10.50 86.41
N ILE A 776 11.44 9.60 87.23
CA ILE A 776 11.55 8.16 86.93
C ILE A 776 11.10 7.33 88.15
N PHE A 777 10.29 6.30 87.93
CA PHE A 777 9.98 5.29 88.94
C PHE A 777 10.33 3.88 88.45
N ILE A 778 10.94 3.09 89.33
CA ILE A 778 11.46 1.75 89.02
C ILE A 778 10.89 0.78 90.06
N GLU A 779 10.17 -0.24 89.63
CA GLU A 779 9.72 -1.30 90.52
C GLU A 779 9.75 -2.72 89.94
N ASN A 780 9.47 -3.69 90.83
CA ASN A 780 9.35 -5.11 90.50
C ASN A 780 10.55 -5.69 89.73
N SER A 781 11.78 -5.39 90.18
CA SER A 781 13.04 -5.83 89.54
C SER A 781 13.41 -5.13 88.24
N GLY A 782 12.77 -3.98 87.92
CA GLY A 782 13.19 -3.13 86.81
C GLY A 782 14.60 -2.55 87.01
N LEU A 783 15.28 -2.30 85.89
CA LEU A 783 16.65 -1.79 85.83
C LEU A 783 16.72 -0.42 85.16
N PHE A 784 17.37 0.54 85.81
CA PHE A 784 17.71 1.84 85.23
C PHE A 784 19.23 2.02 85.22
N THR A 785 19.80 2.37 84.06
CA THR A 785 21.19 2.80 83.89
C THR A 785 21.22 4.24 83.38
N MET A 786 21.89 5.14 84.09
CA MET A 786 22.19 6.50 83.64
C MET A 786 23.69 6.63 83.37
N ASN A 787 24.06 6.77 82.10
CA ASN A 787 25.45 6.91 81.68
C ASN A 787 25.89 8.38 81.68
N SER A 788 24.97 9.27 81.28
CA SER A 788 25.18 10.71 81.20
C SER A 788 23.85 11.43 81.01
N GLY A 789 23.85 12.76 81.11
CA GLY A 789 22.66 13.61 80.99
C GLY A 789 22.20 14.15 82.34
N GLU A 790 20.91 14.49 82.43
CA GLU A 790 20.34 15.24 83.55
C GLU A 790 18.95 14.73 83.98
N ILE A 791 18.66 14.75 85.29
CA ILE A 791 17.32 14.58 85.85
C ILE A 791 17.00 15.83 86.67
N SER A 792 16.11 16.70 86.18
CA SER A 792 15.94 18.05 86.72
C SER A 792 14.51 18.55 86.91
N GLY A 793 14.30 19.29 88.00
CA GLY A 793 13.05 20.00 88.30
C GLY A 793 11.83 19.12 88.61
N ASN A 794 11.98 17.80 88.66
CA ASN A 794 10.87 16.86 88.79
C ASN A 794 10.28 16.83 90.22
N THR A 795 9.00 16.47 90.32
CA THR A 795 8.21 16.54 91.57
C THR A 795 7.43 15.27 91.85
N GLY A 796 7.39 14.83 93.12
CA GLY A 796 6.56 13.70 93.55
C GLY A 796 6.26 13.74 95.05
N LYS A 797 5.62 12.71 95.60
CA LYS A 797 5.52 12.57 97.07
C LYS A 797 6.85 12.12 97.68
N LYS A 798 7.57 11.23 96.98
CA LYS A 798 8.88 10.66 97.34
C LYS A 798 9.69 10.48 96.05
N GLY A 799 11.01 10.62 96.10
CA GLY A 799 11.84 10.42 94.89
C GLY A 799 11.47 11.40 93.79
N GLY A 800 11.60 12.71 94.05
CA GLY A 800 11.20 13.74 93.08
C GLY A 800 11.85 13.53 91.69
N GLY A 801 13.15 13.29 91.65
CA GLY A 801 13.88 12.84 90.46
C GLY A 801 13.64 11.35 90.20
N VAL A 802 14.18 10.48 91.06
CA VAL A 802 14.13 9.02 90.89
C VAL A 802 13.53 8.33 92.11
N GLY A 803 12.60 7.40 91.88
CA GLY A 803 12.06 6.50 92.88
C GLY A 803 12.43 5.05 92.61
N ILE A 804 13.16 4.42 93.52
CA ILE A 804 13.54 3.00 93.43
C ILE A 804 12.71 2.23 94.46
N PHE A 805 11.90 1.26 94.03
CA PHE A 805 10.99 0.54 94.93
C PHE A 805 11.00 -0.98 94.68
N GLY A 806 11.06 -1.76 95.75
CA GLY A 806 11.12 -3.22 95.68
C GLY A 806 12.54 -3.77 95.79
N THR A 807 12.66 -4.96 96.37
CA THR A 807 13.94 -5.52 96.85
C THR A 807 15.01 -5.70 95.79
N ASN A 808 14.62 -5.97 94.53
CA ASN A 808 15.53 -6.26 93.41
C ASN A 808 15.65 -5.11 92.39
N SER A 809 14.85 -4.05 92.52
CA SER A 809 14.87 -2.91 91.60
C SER A 809 16.17 -2.13 91.74
N SER A 810 16.80 -1.76 90.62
CA SER A 810 18.15 -1.18 90.62
C SER A 810 18.26 0.08 89.78
N PHE A 811 18.87 1.11 90.35
CA PHE A 811 19.41 2.26 89.61
C PHE A 811 20.94 2.21 89.66
N GLU A 812 21.59 2.10 88.50
CA GLU A 812 23.03 2.33 88.33
C GLU A 812 23.28 3.68 87.66
N MET A 813 23.99 4.58 88.35
CA MET A 813 24.42 5.87 87.82
C MET A 813 25.94 5.84 87.59
N THR A 814 26.36 6.01 86.33
CA THR A 814 27.77 5.95 85.93
C THR A 814 28.32 7.31 85.46
N GLY A 815 27.42 8.27 85.21
CA GLY A 815 27.73 9.68 84.99
C GLY A 815 26.47 10.55 84.97
N GLY A 816 26.65 11.87 84.98
CA GLY A 816 25.56 12.85 84.84
C GLY A 816 25.08 13.48 86.15
N THR A 817 23.97 14.21 86.07
CA THR A 817 23.50 15.14 87.11
C THR A 817 22.06 14.89 87.53
N ILE A 818 21.76 14.92 88.82
CA ILE A 818 20.39 15.02 89.37
C ILE A 818 20.31 16.36 90.10
N ILE A 819 19.41 17.29 89.71
CA ILE A 819 19.39 18.67 90.21
C ILE A 819 17.98 19.27 90.37
N GLY A 820 17.74 20.03 91.44
CA GLY A 820 16.52 20.82 91.60
C GLY A 820 15.21 20.03 91.74
N ASN A 821 15.26 18.72 91.96
CA ASN A 821 14.07 17.88 92.14
C ASN A 821 13.53 17.97 93.58
N SER A 822 12.24 17.69 93.81
CA SER A 822 11.62 17.80 95.14
C SER A 822 10.55 16.73 95.44
N ALA A 823 10.42 16.38 96.74
CA ALA A 823 9.49 15.39 97.27
C ALA A 823 8.65 15.98 98.41
N SER A 824 7.32 15.99 98.26
CA SER A 824 6.42 16.66 99.21
C SER A 824 6.31 16.00 100.59
N TYR A 825 6.67 14.72 100.74
CA TYR A 825 6.69 14.03 102.04
C TYR A 825 8.07 14.09 102.73
N GLY A 826 9.03 14.86 102.23
CA GLY A 826 10.38 14.94 102.81
C GLY A 826 11.28 13.74 102.49
N GLU A 827 10.81 12.76 101.72
CA GLU A 827 11.54 11.52 101.45
C GLU A 827 12.24 11.56 100.08
N GLY A 828 13.35 12.29 100.03
CA GLY A 828 14.34 12.24 98.95
C GLY A 828 13.84 12.88 97.67
N GLY A 829 13.91 14.20 97.55
CA GLY A 829 13.47 14.85 96.32
C GLY A 829 14.42 14.61 95.16
N GLY A 830 15.70 14.31 95.39
CA GLY A 830 16.61 13.80 94.37
C GLY A 830 16.32 12.33 94.06
N VAL A 831 16.58 11.45 95.02
CA VAL A 831 16.41 9.99 94.88
C VAL A 831 15.77 9.39 96.14
N PHE A 832 14.76 8.53 95.98
CA PHE A 832 14.22 7.69 97.05
C PHE A 832 14.66 6.23 96.86
N VAL A 833 15.34 5.66 97.87
CA VAL A 833 15.94 4.32 97.79
C VAL A 833 15.19 3.32 98.68
N ASN A 834 14.35 2.50 98.04
CA ASN A 834 13.81 1.25 98.57
C ASN A 834 14.14 0.06 97.64
N GLY A 835 15.36 0.04 97.12
CA GLY A 835 15.90 -1.00 96.22
C GLY A 835 17.42 -1.03 96.32
N PHE A 836 18.11 -1.02 95.18
CA PHE A 836 19.56 -0.81 95.07
C PHE A 836 19.87 0.51 94.33
N PHE A 837 20.71 1.36 94.92
CA PHE A 837 21.28 2.53 94.26
C PHE A 837 22.80 2.38 94.17
N ARG A 838 23.32 2.22 92.95
CA ARG A 838 24.70 1.90 92.64
C ARG A 838 25.36 3.05 91.89
N ILE A 839 26.54 3.49 92.32
CA ILE A 839 27.22 4.65 91.72
C ILE A 839 28.71 4.43 91.45
N LYS A 840 29.20 5.04 90.37
CA LYS A 840 30.62 5.17 89.98
C LYS A 840 30.78 6.36 89.02
N GLY A 841 32.01 6.79 88.76
CA GLY A 841 32.30 7.78 87.71
C GLY A 841 31.96 9.24 88.10
N PRO A 842 31.82 10.15 87.11
CA PRO A 842 31.51 11.56 87.33
C PRO A 842 30.00 11.76 87.54
N VAL A 843 29.51 11.37 88.72
CA VAL A 843 28.09 11.50 89.12
C VAL A 843 27.90 12.59 90.16
N ILE A 844 26.78 13.31 90.08
CA ILE A 844 26.40 14.28 91.11
C ILE A 844 24.88 14.34 91.33
N VAL A 845 24.47 14.31 92.60
CA VAL A 845 23.14 14.71 93.06
C VAL A 845 23.31 16.08 93.71
N THR A 846 23.17 17.13 92.89
CA THR A 846 23.53 18.50 93.23
C THR A 846 22.81 18.97 94.48
N LEU A 847 23.58 19.38 95.50
CA LEU A 847 23.00 19.87 96.75
C LEU A 847 22.17 21.13 96.49
N SER A 848 20.98 21.18 97.08
CA SER A 848 20.20 22.41 97.18
C SER A 848 20.98 23.51 97.91
N THR A 849 20.68 24.76 97.61
CA THR A 849 21.32 25.97 98.15
C THR A 849 20.30 26.87 98.86
N GLY A 850 20.76 27.96 99.48
CA GLY A 850 19.90 28.89 100.21
C GLY A 850 19.08 28.22 101.32
N ASP A 851 17.82 28.61 101.47
CA ASP A 851 16.90 28.09 102.48
C ASP A 851 16.67 26.58 102.39
N ASP A 852 16.95 25.95 101.25
CA ASP A 852 16.75 24.52 101.03
C ASP A 852 18.00 23.68 101.32
N ALA A 853 19.15 24.31 101.63
CA ALA A 853 20.46 23.67 101.67
C ALA A 853 20.61 22.51 102.66
N ASN A 854 19.72 22.39 103.66
CA ASN A 854 19.70 21.32 104.66
C ASN A 854 18.30 20.69 104.86
N LYS A 855 17.33 20.93 103.95
CA LYS A 855 15.96 20.41 104.11
C LYS A 855 15.81 19.03 103.46
N ALA A 856 15.13 18.11 104.14
CA ALA A 856 14.73 16.81 103.61
C ALA A 856 13.66 16.98 102.51
N GLY A 857 13.69 16.12 101.48
CA GLY A 857 12.75 16.20 100.34
C GLY A 857 13.06 17.30 99.33
N LYS A 858 14.27 17.88 99.39
CA LYS A 858 14.82 18.75 98.34
C LYS A 858 15.69 17.89 97.43
N ASN A 859 16.78 18.37 96.83
CA ASN A 859 17.56 17.49 95.94
C ASN A 859 18.52 16.56 96.73
N ASP A 860 17.94 15.74 97.62
CA ASP A 860 18.59 14.81 98.54
C ASP A 860 18.32 13.33 98.18
N VAL A 861 19.17 12.44 98.68
CA VAL A 861 19.04 10.97 98.55
C VAL A 861 18.49 10.39 99.85
N TYR A 862 17.25 9.93 99.83
CA TYR A 862 16.61 9.31 100.98
C TYR A 862 16.83 7.81 101.01
N LEU A 863 17.33 7.30 102.14
CA LEU A 863 17.56 5.88 102.37
C LEU A 863 16.49 5.33 103.31
N LEU A 864 15.65 4.40 102.80
CA LEU A 864 14.76 3.65 103.66
C LEU A 864 15.56 2.77 104.65
N LYS A 865 14.91 2.26 105.69
CA LYS A 865 15.52 1.38 106.69
C LYS A 865 16.31 0.23 106.03
N PHE A 866 17.55 0.04 106.49
CA PHE A 866 18.55 -0.90 105.96
C PHE A 866 18.97 -0.70 104.49
N LYS A 867 18.66 0.43 103.85
CA LYS A 867 19.14 0.77 102.52
C LYS A 867 20.37 1.67 102.57
N VAL A 868 21.21 1.53 101.56
CA VAL A 868 22.54 2.15 101.42
C VAL A 868 22.77 2.60 99.98
N ILE A 869 23.77 3.46 99.77
CA ILE A 869 24.32 3.72 98.44
C ILE A 869 25.53 2.82 98.23
N THR A 870 25.49 1.98 97.20
CA THR A 870 26.58 1.05 96.85
C THR A 870 27.60 1.75 95.95
N LEU A 871 28.83 1.91 96.41
CA LEU A 871 29.95 2.36 95.57
C LEU A 871 30.47 1.18 94.75
N ILE A 872 30.25 1.19 93.45
CA ILE A 872 30.68 0.11 92.52
C ILE A 872 31.93 0.49 91.71
N GLY A 873 32.54 1.64 92.02
CA GLY A 873 33.74 2.18 91.39
C GLY A 873 34.11 3.54 91.99
N SER A 874 35.23 4.11 91.57
CA SER A 874 35.66 5.44 92.00
C SER A 874 34.69 6.54 91.53
N LEU A 875 34.37 7.48 92.42
CA LEU A 875 33.65 8.72 92.13
C LEU A 875 34.64 9.80 91.71
N ASN A 876 34.53 10.28 90.47
CA ASN A 876 35.49 11.20 89.87
C ASN A 876 35.10 12.67 90.14
N GLY A 877 36.04 13.49 90.61
CA GLY A 877 35.83 14.90 90.96
C GLY A 877 36.09 15.23 92.44
N SER A 878 36.30 16.51 92.75
CA SER A 878 36.60 17.04 94.09
C SER A 878 35.39 17.53 94.89
N SER A 879 34.19 17.54 94.27
CA SER A 879 32.96 18.04 94.86
C SER A 879 32.27 17.03 95.79
N VAL A 880 31.33 17.54 96.59
CA VAL A 880 30.33 16.73 97.31
C VAL A 880 29.39 16.10 96.29
N VAL A 881 29.23 14.78 96.35
CA VAL A 881 28.44 13.98 95.39
C VAL A 881 26.96 13.97 95.74
N ALA A 882 26.58 13.88 97.02
CA ALA A 882 25.18 13.86 97.44
C ALA A 882 24.98 14.28 98.90
N ARG A 883 23.75 14.68 99.23
CA ARG A 883 23.24 14.75 100.61
C ARG A 883 22.35 13.55 100.89
N ILE A 884 22.60 12.84 101.98
CA ILE A 884 21.88 11.64 102.42
C ILE A 884 20.89 12.00 103.52
N THR A 885 19.63 11.58 103.37
CA THR A 885 18.60 11.63 104.41
C THR A 885 18.24 10.20 104.81
N PRO A 886 18.85 9.63 105.86
CA PRO A 886 18.53 8.29 106.33
C PRO A 886 17.18 8.26 107.07
N LYS A 887 16.44 7.14 106.97
CA LYS A 887 15.28 6.88 107.86
C LYS A 887 15.71 6.80 109.33
N ASP A 888 16.75 6.02 109.59
CA ASP A 888 17.18 5.62 110.94
C ASP A 888 18.50 6.33 111.32
N TYR A 889 18.40 7.41 112.08
CA TYR A 889 19.55 8.15 112.61
C TYR A 889 20.10 7.47 113.89
N ALA A 890 21.11 6.62 113.74
CA ALA A 890 21.87 6.01 114.84
C ALA A 890 23.37 5.95 114.49
N ARG A 891 24.27 6.00 115.49
CA ARG A 891 25.75 5.98 115.31
C ARG A 891 26.32 4.67 114.70
N THR A 892 25.44 3.72 114.39
CA THR A 892 25.73 2.40 113.80
C THR A 892 25.07 2.18 112.44
N THR A 893 24.16 3.06 111.99
CA THR A 893 23.45 2.91 110.71
C THR A 893 24.44 2.96 109.56
N GLN A 894 24.47 1.91 108.75
CA GLN A 894 25.18 1.88 107.47
C GLN A 894 24.43 2.74 106.45
N VAL A 895 25.13 3.59 105.70
CA VAL A 895 24.55 4.40 104.61
C VAL A 895 25.33 4.33 103.30
N LEU A 896 26.61 3.92 103.34
CA LEU A 896 27.43 3.59 102.17
C LEU A 896 27.95 2.15 102.25
N GLU A 897 28.11 1.48 101.12
CA GLU A 897 28.81 0.19 101.02
C GLU A 897 29.70 0.12 99.76
N GLY A 898 30.48 -0.95 99.60
CA GLY A 898 31.53 -1.08 98.56
C GLY A 898 32.92 -0.85 99.16
N SER A 899 33.36 -1.80 99.98
CA SER A 899 34.41 -1.63 101.00
C SER A 899 35.76 -1.09 100.52
N SER A 900 36.16 -1.35 99.26
CA SER A 900 37.40 -0.81 98.68
C SER A 900 37.33 0.70 98.34
N TYR A 901 36.13 1.26 98.15
CA TYR A 901 35.94 2.64 97.73
C TYR A 901 35.47 3.57 98.86
N VAL A 902 34.71 3.06 99.83
CA VAL A 902 34.11 3.87 100.91
C VAL A 902 35.17 4.61 101.74
N SER A 903 36.25 3.92 102.12
CA SER A 903 37.30 4.45 103.02
C SER A 903 38.01 5.69 102.49
N SER A 904 38.07 5.86 101.17
CA SER A 904 38.72 7.01 100.51
C SER A 904 37.74 8.06 99.98
N GLN A 905 36.42 7.81 100.03
CA GLN A 905 35.42 8.66 99.35
C GLN A 905 34.19 9.03 100.20
N TYR A 906 34.09 8.53 101.44
CA TYR A 906 33.00 8.85 102.38
C TYR A 906 32.78 10.37 102.58
N HIS A 907 33.86 11.17 102.56
CA HIS A 907 33.82 12.62 102.75
C HIS A 907 33.11 13.37 101.60
N LYS A 908 32.79 12.69 100.49
CA LYS A 908 31.98 13.25 99.39
C LYS A 908 30.48 13.24 99.69
N PHE A 909 30.04 12.73 100.85
CA PHE A 909 28.63 12.66 101.24
C PHE A 909 28.36 13.54 102.46
N LYS A 910 27.35 14.41 102.37
CA LYS A 910 26.79 15.13 103.52
C LYS A 910 25.56 14.39 104.04
N VAL A 911 25.20 14.59 105.32
CA VAL A 911 23.97 14.05 105.90
C VAL A 911 23.01 15.20 106.22
N THR A 912 21.71 14.99 106.04
CA THR A 912 20.68 15.94 106.46
C THR A 912 20.62 16.02 107.99
N PRO A 913 20.50 17.21 108.61
CA PRO A 913 20.39 17.32 110.07
C PRO A 913 19.08 16.70 110.60
N LYS A 914 19.12 16.17 111.83
CA LYS A 914 17.92 15.72 112.55
C LYS A 914 17.57 16.72 113.63
N GLY A 915 16.70 17.68 113.30
CA GLY A 915 16.49 18.85 114.15
C GLY A 915 17.79 19.65 114.26
N THR A 916 18.25 19.91 115.48
CA THR A 916 19.54 20.58 115.73
C THR A 916 20.76 19.66 115.55
N GLN A 917 20.58 18.34 115.52
CA GLN A 917 21.68 17.37 115.47
C GLN A 917 22.35 17.33 114.09
N GLN A 918 23.66 17.56 114.06
CA GLN A 918 24.49 17.45 112.85
C GLN A 918 25.06 16.04 112.71
N TRP A 919 25.09 15.52 111.49
CA TRP A 919 25.54 14.15 111.20
C TRP A 919 26.54 14.11 110.05
N TYR A 920 27.42 13.12 110.06
CA TYR A 920 28.38 12.81 109.00
C TYR A 920 28.49 11.30 108.78
N VAL A 921 29.17 10.91 107.70
CA VAL A 921 29.50 9.51 107.39
C VAL A 921 30.96 9.25 107.76
N ASP A 922 31.26 8.15 108.44
CA ASP A 922 32.63 7.73 108.73
C ASP A 922 33.30 6.97 107.57
N ASN A 923 34.60 6.67 107.71
CA ASN A 923 35.37 5.91 106.73
C ASN A 923 34.93 4.44 106.56
N ASN A 924 34.01 3.94 107.40
CA ASN A 924 33.38 2.63 107.25
C ASN A 924 31.99 2.74 106.62
N GLY A 925 31.54 3.92 106.20
CA GLY A 925 30.23 4.15 105.59
C GLY A 925 29.06 4.23 106.59
N LYS A 926 29.34 4.39 107.89
CA LYS A 926 28.35 4.46 108.97
C LYS A 926 28.12 5.90 109.43
N LEU A 927 26.90 6.18 109.88
CA LEU A 927 26.57 7.49 110.45
C LEU A 927 27.30 7.76 111.77
N LYS A 928 27.72 9.00 111.95
CA LYS A 928 28.16 9.58 113.23
C LYS A 928 27.47 10.93 113.44
N ASN A 929 27.33 11.31 114.69
CA ASN A 929 26.89 12.64 115.12
C ASN A 929 28.13 13.36 115.66
N TYR A 930 28.24 14.66 115.36
CA TYR A 930 29.37 15.50 115.76
C TYR A 930 29.51 15.61 117.29
#